data_AF-A0A1T4XBL4-F1
#
_entry.id   AF-A0A1T4XBL4-F1
#
_cell.length_a   1.000
_cell.length_b   1.000
_cell.length_c   1.000
_cell.angle_alpha   90.00
_cell.angle_beta   90.00
_cell.angle_gamma   90.00
#
_symmetry.space_group_name_H-M   'P 1'
#
loop_
_entity.id
_entity.type
_entity.pdbx_description
1 polymer ?
#
loop_
_entity_poly.entity_id
_entity_poly.type
_entity_poly.pdbx_seq_one_letter_code
_entity_poly.pdbx_strand_id
1 'polypeptide(L)'
;MPLSTLGRVRPLLFSTLLLSSLPVSAALTLNASPTLSDMRLILDGPGLAIENLQITKGIKNQYGIFTGGVAPTGSDPILGIDAGLFMSTGNLGSILGPNSNQKYTFNTTIKYADPDLTQLAATAIYDPSIIEFDIIPEGDRVNFLLVFGSDEYPEYVCSKFNDVFGLFISGPGFTGTQNAAFLPDTKQAIAVNNVNAGVAGSLKDGASCQLTNSAYFVDNGNGSGKTGTQLDGFTTPLTASLGGLQAKQRYHVKLALADTGDQAYDSAAFFKWLTSTSSSEIDLELTGTALPIKPDRNGIVDLTYTLSNKSTIASRLVTAKIELPSGLAYLSDNSAGLFNALTGEWSVDKVLANSKRMITIRAKVGTNSNYQIPAEITYSFNEDPDSTPYNRLAKPKEDDTATLTLTTVSNTAPSINNAGSAATTSLTTAENNSNALIDYAATDLEGETEDKGLIWSLGGGADDALFSIDSTGLLRFKLPADYEQPKDQTADNSYDLIIKVCDSYQACDTQALAIKVTDVAEDRDNDGLSDDLELVIGSNLNNPDSDSDGIDDKTEAGSNPTKPIDTDGDGLANLLDADDDNDGIPTKEEVSKDTDQDGNPNYLDTDDDGDSILTKDEGTKDTDQDGSPNYLDADDDGDGIYTLYENYNAGSPVDDDTDQEGIPDYLDADDDGDGKPSASETNDPNGNHQPEDAKDSDKDGVPDYLDQYDLHAPDKDNDGDGLNNAQEAAIGSNPDSIDSDQDGLPDNFEVGKSVSSPADQDGDGIPDLIDPDDDGDGVPTLTENAGKTSPSLDSDKDGVFDYLDTDDDNDSVPTKLENYNGGTATDDDTDKDGLPDYLDKDDDGDLIQTWYENYNGNTSTDDDTDKDGRPDYLDTDDDNDKLLTKYEQPDPNGNGNPDDGIDSDKDGIHNYRDADDDNDSIPTRDEQPDLNNDGNPADAVDADLDEIQDYLDPVINPYIRLSLRVLLQGVYSSSTGLMADDLRRLGYLPKQQPYGSLSSSFGYTNSSNAVSPFGHIGQESLSDTLYAVTGNEAVVDWILIELREATNPEKRIMTHASVLRRNGQVVDGKTGSKEIVIHDVKPGNYYVAIDHRNHLGVMTASPIALSAITTLIDFTTPKTATYGKHAQLASTSVAMLWAGDVNNSNTIITNGPGSDLNVVLGSLLISPANIGVNTSYLMPGYFSTDINLDGVTIYAGPKNDTNLMLGNVLLHPGNTTYNANYIINGAVPAFK
;
A
#
# COMPACT_ATOMS: atom_id res chain seq x y z
N MET A 1 -66.68 40.20 28.92
CA MET A 1 -66.49 41.68 29.00
C MET A 1 -65.45 41.97 30.05
N PRO A 2 -64.58 42.98 29.89
CA PRO A 2 -64.17 43.68 28.65
C PRO A 2 -62.81 43.11 28.13
N LEU A 3 -62.52 42.97 26.83
CA LEU A 3 -62.40 43.98 25.74
C LEU A 3 -61.28 45.00 26.05
N SER A 4 -60.38 45.39 25.13
CA SER A 4 -60.42 45.57 23.66
C SER A 4 -58.96 45.78 23.14
N THR A 5 -58.52 45.59 21.88
CA THR A 5 -59.15 45.31 20.56
C THR A 5 -58.09 44.93 19.50
N LEU A 6 -58.44 44.00 18.59
CA LEU A 6 -58.04 43.81 17.17
C LEU A 6 -56.58 43.96 16.66
N GLY A 7 -56.19 43.04 15.77
CA GLY A 7 -55.34 43.36 14.60
C GLY A 7 -54.55 42.18 14.00
N ARG A 8 -54.94 41.66 12.83
CA ARG A 8 -54.20 40.61 12.08
C ARG A 8 -53.03 41.20 11.25
N VAL A 9 -52.17 40.27 10.78
CA VAL A 9 -51.41 40.23 9.49
C VAL A 9 -49.89 40.15 9.66
N ARG A 10 -49.26 39.26 8.86
CA ARG A 10 -47.81 39.00 8.74
C ARG A 10 -47.01 40.24 8.31
N PRO A 11 -45.68 40.19 8.42
CA PRO A 11 -44.87 40.55 7.26
C PRO A 11 -43.87 39.46 6.84
N LEU A 12 -43.81 39.16 5.54
CA LEU A 12 -42.55 38.82 4.89
C LEU A 12 -41.73 40.11 4.79
N LEU A 13 -40.41 40.03 5.01
CA LEU A 13 -39.36 40.78 4.29
C LEU A 13 -38.00 40.47 4.95
N PHE A 14 -37.45 39.29 4.66
CA PHE A 14 -36.00 39.11 4.77
C PHE A 14 -35.39 39.71 3.51
N SER A 15 -34.77 40.88 3.65
CA SER A 15 -34.02 41.49 2.55
C SER A 15 -32.74 40.68 2.36
N THR A 16 -32.61 40.01 1.22
CA THR A 16 -31.37 39.36 0.80
C THR A 16 -30.28 40.41 0.62
N LEU A 17 -29.45 40.58 1.64
CA LEU A 17 -28.19 41.28 1.50
C LEU A 17 -27.22 40.30 0.83
N LEU A 18 -27.12 40.35 -0.51
CA LEU A 18 -26.02 39.72 -1.22
C LEU A 18 -24.73 40.36 -0.73
N LEU A 19 -24.03 39.71 0.21
CA LEU A 19 -22.59 39.82 0.29
C LEU A 19 -22.04 39.05 -0.91
N SER A 20 -21.86 39.75 -2.02
CA SER A 20 -20.89 39.31 -3.02
C SER A 20 -19.53 39.26 -2.34
N SER A 21 -19.00 38.05 -2.13
CA SER A 21 -17.62 37.84 -1.75
C SER A 21 -16.72 38.42 -2.84
N LEU A 22 -16.22 39.63 -2.62
CA LEU A 22 -15.18 40.19 -3.47
C LEU A 22 -13.90 39.37 -3.23
N PRO A 23 -13.22 38.87 -4.29
CA PRO A 23 -11.93 38.23 -4.11
C PRO A 23 -10.95 39.24 -3.49
N VAL A 24 -10.25 38.81 -2.44
CA VAL A 24 -9.22 39.61 -1.79
C VAL A 24 -7.89 39.31 -2.50
N SER A 25 -7.56 40.12 -3.51
CA SER A 25 -6.24 40.06 -4.15
C SER A 25 -5.17 40.52 -3.17
N ALA A 26 -4.17 39.67 -2.91
CA ALA A 26 -2.94 40.09 -2.25
C ALA A 26 -2.12 40.98 -3.20
N ALA A 27 -1.49 42.03 -2.68
CA ALA A 27 -0.66 42.94 -3.48
C ALA A 27 0.79 42.45 -3.60
N LEU A 28 1.44 42.76 -4.73
CA LEU A 28 2.89 42.63 -4.90
C LEU A 28 3.60 43.38 -3.77
N THR A 29 4.59 42.75 -3.12
CA THR A 29 5.32 43.34 -2.00
C THR A 29 6.80 43.47 -2.34
N LEU A 30 7.42 44.62 -1.99
CA LEU A 30 8.83 44.90 -2.25
C LEU A 30 9.58 45.22 -0.96
N ASN A 31 10.63 44.45 -0.64
CA ASN A 31 11.65 44.83 0.33
C ASN A 31 12.77 45.60 -0.39
N ALA A 32 12.75 46.92 -0.26
CA ALA A 32 13.68 47.86 -0.88
C ALA A 32 15.00 48.08 -0.12
N SER A 33 15.29 47.25 0.89
CA SER A 33 16.48 47.39 1.74
C SER A 33 17.01 46.03 2.23
N PRO A 34 17.17 45.02 1.35
CA PRO A 34 17.80 43.77 1.74
C PRO A 34 19.28 44.00 2.08
N THR A 35 19.85 43.11 2.88
CA THR A 35 21.30 42.97 2.98
C THR A 35 21.83 42.26 1.73
N LEU A 36 23.13 42.39 1.45
CA LEU A 36 23.76 41.62 0.37
C LEU A 36 23.67 40.11 0.60
N SER A 37 23.58 39.68 1.87
CA SER A 37 23.33 38.28 2.24
C SER A 37 21.92 37.83 1.86
N ASP A 38 20.89 38.65 2.10
CA ASP A 38 19.51 38.32 1.70
C ASP A 38 19.37 38.29 0.16
N MET A 39 20.06 39.20 -0.55
CA MET A 39 20.10 39.19 -2.02
C MET A 39 20.82 37.97 -2.57
N ARG A 40 21.94 37.57 -1.96
CA ARG A 40 22.67 36.35 -2.32
C ARG A 40 21.79 35.11 -2.14
N LEU A 41 21.15 34.96 -0.98
CA LEU A 41 20.29 33.82 -0.66
C LEU A 41 19.13 33.61 -1.64
N ILE A 42 18.63 34.68 -2.27
CA ILE A 42 17.55 34.62 -3.27
C ILE A 42 18.07 34.44 -4.71
N LEU A 43 19.35 34.72 -4.96
CA LEU A 43 19.98 34.52 -6.26
C LEU A 43 20.69 33.16 -6.36
N ASP A 44 21.19 32.62 -5.24
CA ASP A 44 21.68 31.24 -5.14
C ASP A 44 20.52 30.29 -5.49
N GLY A 45 20.74 29.45 -6.51
CA GLY A 45 19.81 28.42 -6.96
C GLY A 45 20.55 27.14 -7.34
N PRO A 46 19.82 26.04 -7.56
CA PRO A 46 20.43 24.72 -7.68
C PRO A 46 21.44 24.60 -8.83
N GLY A 47 22.45 23.78 -8.60
CA GLY A 47 23.58 23.55 -9.51
C GLY A 47 24.62 24.67 -9.55
N LEU A 48 24.51 25.76 -8.79
CA LEU A 48 25.56 26.79 -8.74
C LEU A 48 25.72 27.45 -7.36
N ALA A 49 26.86 28.11 -7.17
CA ALA A 49 27.12 28.95 -6.01
C ALA A 49 27.49 30.38 -6.43
N ILE A 50 26.91 31.39 -5.77
CA ILE A 50 27.25 32.80 -5.96
C ILE A 50 28.28 33.26 -4.93
N GLU A 51 29.25 34.06 -5.36
CA GLU A 51 30.23 34.72 -4.50
C GLU A 51 30.35 36.23 -4.82
N ASN A 52 31.03 36.98 -3.94
CA ASN A 52 31.47 38.36 -4.18
C ASN A 52 30.36 39.36 -4.60
N LEU A 53 29.11 39.09 -4.21
CA LEU A 53 27.96 39.92 -4.59
C LEU A 53 28.08 41.37 -4.08
N GLN A 54 27.95 42.30 -5.01
CA GLN A 54 28.09 43.74 -4.80
C GLN A 54 27.15 44.54 -5.70
N ILE A 55 26.80 45.74 -5.25
CA ILE A 55 25.98 46.69 -6.01
C ILE A 55 26.90 47.83 -6.44
N THR A 56 27.21 47.90 -7.73
CA THR A 56 28.23 48.82 -8.23
C THR A 56 27.65 50.14 -8.75
N LYS A 57 26.37 50.15 -9.15
CA LYS A 57 25.57 51.36 -9.45
C LYS A 57 24.13 51.21 -8.96
N GLY A 58 23.47 52.35 -8.77
CA GLY A 58 22.09 52.45 -8.29
C GLY A 58 22.00 53.06 -6.90
N ILE A 59 20.81 53.52 -6.54
CA ILE A 59 20.48 54.08 -5.22
C ILE A 59 19.49 53.20 -4.46
N LYS A 60 19.32 53.49 -3.17
CA LYS A 60 18.29 52.87 -2.35
C LYS A 60 16.93 52.98 -3.04
N ASN A 61 16.17 51.88 -3.06
CA ASN A 61 14.87 51.70 -3.74
C ASN A 61 14.90 51.44 -5.26
N GLN A 62 16.06 51.44 -5.94
CA GLN A 62 16.20 50.96 -7.33
C GLN A 62 16.43 49.44 -7.45
N TYR A 63 16.56 48.75 -6.32
CA TYR A 63 16.74 47.31 -6.25
C TYR A 63 16.20 46.79 -4.92
N GLY A 64 15.94 45.49 -4.87
CA GLY A 64 15.51 44.83 -3.65
C GLY A 64 14.99 43.42 -3.91
N ILE A 65 14.28 42.88 -2.93
CA ILE A 65 13.59 41.60 -3.01
C ILE A 65 12.10 41.87 -3.26
N PHE A 66 11.46 41.10 -4.13
CA PHE A 66 10.00 41.09 -4.28
C PHE A 66 9.40 39.76 -3.81
N THR A 67 8.15 39.82 -3.35
CA THR A 67 7.35 38.63 -3.01
C THR A 67 5.89 38.82 -3.42
N GLY A 68 5.35 37.79 -4.05
CA GLY A 68 3.94 37.49 -4.24
C GLY A 68 3.10 38.55 -4.95
N GLY A 69 1.81 38.50 -4.64
CA GLY A 69 0.75 39.27 -5.28
C GLY A 69 -0.09 38.37 -6.16
N VAL A 70 -1.40 38.32 -5.92
CA VAL A 70 -2.33 37.37 -6.57
C VAL A 70 -3.15 38.09 -7.61
N ALA A 71 -3.17 37.57 -8.84
CA ALA A 71 -3.88 38.18 -9.95
C ALA A 71 -5.39 38.36 -9.66
N PRO A 72 -6.08 39.41 -10.17
CA PRO A 72 -7.50 39.65 -9.90
C PRO A 72 -8.47 38.56 -10.37
N THR A 73 -7.99 37.54 -11.11
CA THR A 73 -8.78 36.52 -11.80
C THR A 73 -8.48 35.08 -11.35
N GLY A 74 -7.49 34.83 -10.49
CA GLY A 74 -7.04 33.48 -10.16
C GLY A 74 -6.05 33.44 -9.00
N SER A 75 -5.42 32.29 -8.77
CA SER A 75 -4.39 32.07 -7.74
C SER A 75 -2.98 32.49 -8.15
N ASP A 76 -2.74 32.74 -9.44
CA ASP A 76 -1.40 32.92 -10.00
C ASP A 76 -0.70 34.22 -9.53
N PRO A 77 0.65 34.21 -9.42
CA PRO A 77 1.44 35.41 -9.15
C PRO A 77 1.26 36.50 -10.22
N ILE A 78 1.21 37.77 -9.80
CA ILE A 78 1.06 38.95 -10.67
C ILE A 78 2.08 38.99 -11.83
N LEU A 79 3.30 38.52 -11.60
CA LEU A 79 4.39 38.50 -12.59
C LEU A 79 4.63 37.08 -13.17
N GLY A 80 3.82 36.08 -12.82
CA GLY A 80 4.10 34.66 -13.08
C GLY A 80 5.23 34.07 -12.21
N ILE A 81 6.03 34.90 -11.54
CA ILE A 81 7.03 34.52 -10.54
C ILE A 81 6.64 35.03 -9.15
N ASP A 82 6.89 34.20 -8.13
CA ASP A 82 6.35 34.31 -6.77
C ASP A 82 7.30 34.99 -5.78
N ALA A 83 8.61 34.89 -5.98
CA ALA A 83 9.61 35.65 -5.24
C ALA A 83 10.89 35.82 -6.06
N GLY A 84 11.71 36.79 -5.68
CA GLY A 84 12.98 37.02 -6.36
C GLY A 84 13.61 38.38 -6.09
N LEU A 85 14.59 38.74 -6.91
CA LEU A 85 15.22 40.06 -6.92
C LEU A 85 14.52 40.97 -7.93
N PHE A 86 14.38 42.26 -7.63
CA PHE A 86 14.03 43.28 -8.62
C PHE A 86 15.14 44.33 -8.78
N MET A 87 15.23 44.90 -9.98
CA MET A 87 15.99 46.09 -10.33
C MET A 87 15.08 47.03 -11.13
N SER A 88 15.23 48.33 -10.95
CA SER A 88 14.52 49.34 -11.73
C SER A 88 15.36 50.60 -11.91
N THR A 89 15.10 51.32 -12.99
CA THR A 89 15.63 52.67 -13.21
C THR A 89 14.92 53.71 -12.33
N GLY A 90 13.68 53.43 -11.94
CA GLY A 90 12.83 54.29 -11.11
C GLY A 90 12.92 54.05 -9.60
N ASN A 91 11.78 53.79 -8.96
CA ASN A 91 11.70 53.40 -7.54
C ASN A 91 10.49 52.48 -7.27
N LEU A 92 10.22 52.12 -6.01
CA LEU A 92 9.09 51.25 -5.65
C LEU A 92 7.73 51.71 -6.20
N GLY A 93 7.52 53.01 -6.38
CA GLY A 93 6.28 53.59 -6.89
C GLY A 93 6.10 53.49 -8.42
N SER A 94 7.16 53.19 -9.19
CA SER A 94 7.03 52.82 -10.61
C SER A 94 6.74 51.32 -10.79
N ILE A 95 6.84 50.53 -9.72
CA ILE A 95 6.54 49.09 -9.73
C ILE A 95 5.19 48.79 -9.06
N LEU A 96 4.93 49.31 -7.86
CA LEU A 96 3.76 48.93 -7.05
C LEU A 96 2.47 49.55 -7.60
N GLY A 97 1.57 48.70 -8.08
CA GLY A 97 0.28 49.10 -8.66
C GLY A 97 -0.87 49.20 -7.66
N PRO A 98 -2.13 49.21 -8.15
CA PRO A 98 -2.53 49.01 -9.55
C PRO A 98 -2.15 50.18 -10.46
N ASN A 99 -1.91 49.87 -11.74
CA ASN A 99 -1.60 50.86 -12.76
C ASN A 99 -2.71 51.90 -12.93
N SER A 100 -2.48 53.07 -12.34
CA SER A 100 -3.47 54.14 -12.22
C SER A 100 -2.91 55.51 -12.63
N ASN A 101 -1.68 55.55 -13.15
CA ASN A 101 -1.01 56.76 -13.59
C ASN A 101 -0.28 56.57 -14.92
N GLN A 102 -0.83 57.13 -16.00
CA GLN A 102 -0.32 57.09 -17.39
C GLN A 102 1.12 57.59 -17.62
N LYS A 103 1.77 58.14 -16.59
CA LYS A 103 3.07 58.83 -16.63
C LYS A 103 3.75 58.80 -15.26
N TYR A 104 3.88 57.63 -14.63
CA TYR A 104 4.75 57.52 -13.47
C TYR A 104 6.22 57.60 -13.92
N THR A 105 7.08 58.26 -13.13
CA THR A 105 8.53 58.23 -13.32
C THR A 105 9.26 58.77 -12.10
N PHE A 106 10.44 58.22 -11.80
CA PHE A 106 11.31 58.67 -10.72
C PHE A 106 12.78 58.78 -11.17
N ASN A 107 13.20 60.03 -11.39
CA ASN A 107 14.55 60.34 -11.80
C ASN A 107 15.56 60.33 -10.63
N THR A 108 16.66 59.59 -10.74
CA THR A 108 17.76 59.57 -9.73
C THR A 108 18.83 60.62 -9.98
N THR A 109 18.84 61.24 -11.16
CA THR A 109 19.82 62.20 -11.70
C THR A 109 21.21 61.62 -11.99
N ILE A 110 21.39 60.30 -11.84
CA ILE A 110 22.67 59.62 -12.09
C ILE A 110 22.83 59.37 -13.58
N LYS A 111 24.06 59.54 -14.10
CA LYS A 111 24.43 59.09 -15.44
C LYS A 111 25.70 58.25 -15.41
N TYR A 112 25.68 57.10 -16.05
CA TYR A 112 26.83 56.21 -16.22
C TYR A 112 26.68 55.42 -17.52
N ALA A 113 27.72 55.43 -18.35
CA ALA A 113 27.76 54.62 -19.57
C ALA A 113 28.50 53.32 -19.27
N ASP A 114 27.76 52.22 -19.06
CA ASP A 114 28.36 50.91 -18.90
C ASP A 114 28.89 50.37 -20.24
N PRO A 115 30.13 49.86 -20.33
CA PRO A 115 30.72 49.43 -21.59
C PRO A 115 30.03 48.27 -22.29
N ASP A 116 29.29 47.43 -21.57
CA ASP A 116 28.59 46.27 -22.13
C ASP A 116 27.12 46.62 -22.43
N LEU A 117 26.43 47.31 -21.51
CA LEU A 117 25.04 47.76 -21.74
C LEU A 117 24.93 48.71 -22.96
N THR A 118 25.92 49.59 -23.14
CA THR A 118 25.94 50.53 -24.28
C THR A 118 26.23 49.88 -25.64
N GLN A 119 26.61 48.59 -25.68
CA GLN A 119 26.66 47.81 -26.92
C GLN A 119 25.27 47.34 -27.34
N LEU A 120 24.34 47.14 -26.40
CA LEU A 120 22.94 46.78 -26.68
C LEU A 120 22.14 48.04 -27.05
N ALA A 121 22.28 49.13 -26.28
CA ALA A 121 21.69 50.43 -26.61
C ALA A 121 22.64 51.58 -26.27
N ALA A 122 23.15 52.28 -27.30
CA ALA A 122 24.20 53.29 -27.16
C ALA A 122 23.84 54.52 -26.28
N THR A 123 22.57 54.68 -25.91
CA THR A 123 22.08 55.76 -25.03
C THR A 123 21.47 55.27 -23.72
N ALA A 124 21.62 53.99 -23.37
CA ALA A 124 21.30 53.43 -22.06
C ALA A 124 22.33 53.90 -21.02
N ILE A 125 22.15 55.13 -20.52
CA ILE A 125 23.13 55.81 -19.65
C ILE A 125 22.52 56.54 -18.47
N TYR A 126 21.20 56.48 -18.32
CA TYR A 126 20.43 57.27 -17.36
C TYR A 126 19.88 56.37 -16.25
N ASP A 127 19.83 56.92 -15.04
CA ASP A 127 19.29 56.26 -13.83
C ASP A 127 19.69 54.76 -13.67
N PRO A 128 20.99 54.44 -13.80
CA PRO A 128 21.49 53.07 -13.92
C PRO A 128 21.48 52.28 -12.61
N SER A 129 20.98 51.05 -12.67
CA SER A 129 21.06 50.04 -11.61
C SER A 129 21.97 48.89 -12.08
N ILE A 130 23.03 48.58 -11.34
CA ILE A 130 24.03 47.56 -11.72
C ILE A 130 24.45 46.72 -10.50
N ILE A 131 24.33 45.41 -10.63
CA ILE A 131 24.68 44.40 -9.62
C ILE A 131 25.70 43.45 -10.25
N GLU A 132 26.77 43.16 -9.54
CA GLU A 132 27.88 42.32 -9.99
C GLU A 132 28.19 41.23 -8.94
N PHE A 133 28.51 40.03 -9.40
CA PHE A 133 28.88 38.89 -8.55
C PHE A 133 29.69 37.88 -9.36
N ASP A 134 30.27 36.89 -8.69
CA ASP A 134 30.86 35.72 -9.34
C ASP A 134 29.92 34.52 -9.21
N ILE A 135 29.93 33.60 -10.17
CA ILE A 135 29.27 32.29 -10.08
C ILE A 135 30.29 31.16 -10.26
N ILE A 136 29.99 30.02 -9.65
CA ILE A 136 30.66 28.73 -9.88
C ILE A 136 29.56 27.72 -10.25
N PRO A 137 29.40 27.37 -11.54
CA PRO A 137 28.41 26.41 -12.00
C PRO A 137 28.91 24.96 -11.83
N GLU A 138 28.02 24.03 -11.54
CA GLU A 138 28.29 22.59 -11.58
C GLU A 138 28.16 22.02 -13.01
N GLY A 139 27.32 22.63 -13.85
CA GLY A 139 27.13 22.25 -15.26
C GLY A 139 27.88 23.13 -16.26
N ASP A 140 27.60 22.92 -17.54
CA ASP A 140 28.16 23.68 -18.68
C ASP A 140 27.19 24.75 -19.23
N ARG A 141 25.99 24.84 -18.66
CA ARG A 141 24.98 25.87 -18.91
C ARG A 141 24.62 26.63 -17.63
N VAL A 142 24.15 27.87 -17.81
CA VAL A 142 23.55 28.70 -16.76
C VAL A 142 22.23 29.29 -17.27
N ASN A 143 21.21 29.20 -16.42
CA ASN A 143 19.82 29.52 -16.73
C ASN A 143 19.32 30.67 -15.84
N PHE A 144 18.48 31.52 -16.42
CA PHE A 144 17.97 32.75 -15.81
C PHE A 144 16.48 32.87 -16.07
N LEU A 145 15.67 32.83 -15.02
CA LEU A 145 14.24 33.13 -15.10
C LEU A 145 14.01 34.61 -14.79
N LEU A 146 13.47 35.37 -15.74
CA LEU A 146 13.28 36.81 -15.59
C LEU A 146 11.94 37.32 -16.15
N VAL A 147 11.50 38.46 -15.64
CA VAL A 147 10.40 39.27 -16.19
C VAL A 147 10.90 40.70 -16.41
N PHE A 148 10.62 41.28 -17.58
CA PHE A 148 10.94 42.67 -17.89
C PHE A 148 9.67 43.49 -18.11
N GLY A 149 9.60 44.71 -17.59
CA GLY A 149 8.45 45.61 -17.79
C GLY A 149 8.84 47.09 -17.77
N SER A 150 7.97 47.92 -18.32
CA SER A 150 8.29 49.34 -18.58
C SER A 150 7.04 50.22 -18.67
N ASP A 151 7.19 51.49 -18.29
CA ASP A 151 6.24 52.57 -18.58
C ASP A 151 6.46 53.21 -19.98
N GLU A 152 7.40 52.70 -20.80
CA GLU A 152 7.52 53.08 -22.22
C GLU A 152 6.41 52.46 -23.11
N TYR A 153 5.76 51.39 -22.64
CA TYR A 153 4.67 50.72 -23.34
C TYR A 153 3.34 51.48 -23.19
N PRO A 154 2.43 51.39 -24.17
CA PRO A 154 2.64 51.06 -25.59
C PRO A 154 3.13 52.25 -26.44
N GLU A 155 3.19 53.46 -25.88
CA GLU A 155 3.42 54.73 -26.61
C GLU A 155 4.71 54.73 -27.45
N TYR A 156 5.80 54.25 -26.88
CA TYR A 156 7.16 54.46 -27.40
C TYR A 156 7.74 53.24 -28.13
N VAL A 157 6.96 52.17 -28.30
CA VAL A 157 7.33 51.01 -29.13
C VAL A 157 7.68 51.46 -30.56
N CYS A 158 8.83 51.02 -31.07
CA CYS A 158 9.48 51.49 -32.30
C CYS A 158 9.98 52.94 -32.24
N SER A 159 10.48 53.39 -31.09
CA SER A 159 11.17 54.66 -30.93
C SER A 159 12.62 54.49 -30.43
N LYS A 160 13.40 55.57 -30.39
CA LYS A 160 14.74 55.59 -29.78
C LYS A 160 14.73 55.37 -28.25
N PHE A 161 13.56 55.56 -27.62
CA PHE A 161 13.29 55.25 -26.23
C PHE A 161 12.98 53.75 -26.22
N ASN A 162 13.92 53.00 -25.67
CA ASN A 162 14.05 51.55 -25.84
C ASN A 162 14.94 51.03 -24.72
N ASP A 163 14.39 51.00 -23.52
CA ASP A 163 15.08 50.48 -22.37
C ASP A 163 15.44 49.01 -22.56
N VAL A 164 16.64 48.67 -22.09
CA VAL A 164 17.24 47.37 -22.32
C VAL A 164 17.81 46.82 -21.01
N PHE A 165 17.51 45.55 -20.76
CA PHE A 165 18.16 44.78 -19.73
C PHE A 165 19.33 43.97 -20.33
N GLY A 166 20.47 43.99 -19.65
CA GLY A 166 21.64 43.19 -20.02
C GLY A 166 22.08 42.28 -18.88
N LEU A 167 22.31 41.01 -19.20
CA LEU A 167 22.91 40.03 -18.30
C LEU A 167 24.23 39.57 -18.90
N PHE A 168 25.33 39.97 -18.29
CA PHE A 168 26.65 39.89 -18.88
C PHE A 168 27.53 38.90 -18.15
N ILE A 169 28.10 37.93 -18.86
CA ILE A 169 28.94 36.86 -18.30
C ILE A 169 30.32 36.87 -18.96
N SER A 170 31.37 36.73 -18.15
CA SER A 170 32.75 36.60 -18.62
C SER A 170 33.53 35.59 -17.78
N GLY A 171 34.43 34.84 -18.41
CA GLY A 171 35.18 33.78 -17.73
C GLY A 171 35.85 32.81 -18.72
N PRO A 172 36.34 31.65 -18.24
CA PRO A 172 36.93 30.61 -19.09
C PRO A 172 36.00 30.16 -20.22
N GLY A 173 36.55 29.78 -21.37
CA GLY A 173 35.78 29.41 -22.57
C GLY A 173 35.24 30.59 -23.41
N PHE A 174 34.94 31.75 -22.81
CA PHE A 174 34.41 32.91 -23.54
C PHE A 174 35.49 33.88 -24.05
N THR A 175 35.26 34.45 -25.24
CA THR A 175 36.09 35.55 -25.75
C THR A 175 35.45 36.89 -25.38
N GLY A 176 35.85 37.44 -24.24
CA GLY A 176 35.24 38.65 -23.68
C GLY A 176 33.84 38.41 -23.11
N THR A 177 33.14 39.50 -22.78
CA THR A 177 31.81 39.47 -22.18
C THR A 177 30.74 38.99 -23.17
N GLN A 178 29.92 38.02 -22.77
CA GLN A 178 28.73 37.59 -23.51
C GLN A 178 27.47 38.16 -22.84
N ASN A 179 26.49 38.62 -23.62
CA ASN A 179 25.14 38.82 -23.09
C ASN A 179 24.40 37.47 -23.09
N ALA A 180 23.66 37.18 -22.03
CA ALA A 180 22.77 36.03 -21.90
C ALA A 180 21.29 36.44 -21.86
N ALA A 181 20.97 37.72 -21.62
CA ALA A 181 19.60 38.23 -21.62
C ALA A 181 19.04 38.35 -23.05
N PHE A 182 18.48 37.25 -23.56
CA PHE A 182 17.79 37.19 -24.84
C PHE A 182 16.37 36.65 -24.68
N LEU A 183 15.47 37.08 -25.56
CA LEU A 183 14.18 36.43 -25.75
C LEU A 183 14.40 34.98 -26.22
N PRO A 184 13.66 33.99 -25.68
CA PRO A 184 13.77 32.58 -26.09
C PRO A 184 13.74 32.42 -27.62
N ASP A 185 14.54 31.48 -28.12
CA ASP A 185 14.71 31.09 -29.54
C ASP A 185 15.12 32.17 -30.56
N THR A 186 15.25 33.44 -30.17
CA THR A 186 15.39 34.55 -31.14
C THR A 186 16.75 35.24 -31.15
N LYS A 187 17.60 35.06 -30.13
CA LYS A 187 18.84 35.83 -29.90
C LYS A 187 18.66 37.36 -29.88
N GLN A 188 17.43 37.83 -29.68
CA GLN A 188 17.09 39.26 -29.60
C GLN A 188 17.17 39.71 -28.14
N ALA A 189 17.88 40.81 -27.87
CA ALA A 189 18.02 41.33 -26.51
C ALA A 189 16.66 41.75 -25.93
N ILE A 190 16.49 41.62 -24.62
CA ILE A 190 15.24 41.94 -23.92
C ILE A 190 15.13 43.45 -23.77
N ALA A 191 14.23 44.05 -24.56
CA ALA A 191 14.03 45.49 -24.67
C ALA A 191 12.64 45.82 -25.22
N VAL A 192 12.17 47.05 -24.97
CA VAL A 192 10.81 47.54 -25.33
C VAL A 192 10.50 47.41 -26.84
N ASN A 193 11.47 47.64 -27.71
CA ASN A 193 11.30 47.45 -29.15
C ASN A 193 11.32 45.99 -29.61
N ASN A 194 11.72 45.03 -28.76
CA ASN A 194 11.85 43.62 -29.13
C ASN A 194 10.74 42.72 -28.55
N VAL A 195 10.12 43.08 -27.43
CA VAL A 195 8.93 42.40 -26.88
C VAL A 195 7.86 43.45 -26.57
N ASN A 196 6.67 43.31 -27.15
CA ASN A 196 5.58 44.29 -27.12
C ASN A 196 4.30 43.66 -27.68
N ALA A 197 3.18 44.38 -27.63
CA ALA A 197 1.86 43.95 -28.13
C ALA A 197 1.76 43.70 -29.67
N GLY A 198 2.87 43.63 -30.41
CA GLY A 198 2.90 43.40 -31.85
C GLY A 198 2.45 44.60 -32.70
N VAL A 199 2.33 45.78 -32.09
CA VAL A 199 1.90 47.02 -32.74
C VAL A 199 2.85 48.15 -32.38
N ALA A 200 3.34 48.86 -33.41
CA ALA A 200 4.21 50.02 -33.23
C ALA A 200 3.47 51.21 -32.61
N GLY A 201 4.07 51.81 -31.59
CA GLY A 201 3.47 52.81 -30.70
C GLY A 201 3.00 54.10 -31.39
N SER A 202 2.29 54.92 -30.61
CA SER A 202 1.71 56.19 -31.06
C SER A 202 2.75 57.30 -31.24
N LEU A 203 3.90 57.20 -30.56
CA LEU A 203 5.01 58.16 -30.54
C LEU A 203 6.30 57.65 -31.20
N LYS A 204 6.22 56.56 -31.98
CA LYS A 204 7.34 56.01 -32.77
C LYS A 204 8.05 57.05 -33.62
N ASP A 205 9.38 56.97 -33.67
CA ASP A 205 10.24 57.89 -34.44
C ASP A 205 10.95 57.22 -35.63
N GLY A 206 10.76 55.90 -35.80
CA GLY A 206 11.35 55.12 -36.90
C GLY A 206 12.60 54.31 -36.51
N ALA A 207 12.90 54.19 -35.21
CA ALA A 207 13.84 53.19 -34.72
C ALA A 207 13.43 51.75 -35.12
N SER A 208 14.42 50.86 -35.19
CA SER A 208 14.19 49.44 -35.50
C SER A 208 13.52 48.72 -34.33
N CYS A 209 12.55 47.87 -34.63
CA CYS A 209 11.77 47.10 -33.66
C CYS A 209 11.32 45.76 -34.25
N GLN A 210 10.93 44.83 -33.38
CA GLN A 210 10.34 43.55 -33.69
C GLN A 210 8.92 43.51 -33.13
N LEU A 211 7.96 43.12 -33.97
CA LEU A 211 6.53 43.09 -33.67
C LEU A 211 5.96 41.66 -33.69
N THR A 212 6.81 40.65 -33.75
CA THR A 212 6.43 39.22 -33.85
C THR A 212 6.35 38.53 -32.50
N ASN A 213 6.94 39.12 -31.46
CA ASN A 213 7.20 38.45 -30.19
C ASN A 213 6.08 38.71 -29.15
N SER A 214 4.86 39.01 -29.61
CA SER A 214 3.75 39.41 -28.75
C SER A 214 3.19 38.29 -27.87
N ALA A 215 3.56 37.03 -28.13
CA ALA A 215 3.25 35.90 -27.26
C ALA A 215 3.92 36.02 -25.87
N TYR A 216 5.06 36.71 -25.79
CA TYR A 216 5.81 36.93 -24.55
C TYR A 216 5.38 38.21 -23.80
N PHE A 217 4.33 38.92 -24.25
CA PHE A 217 3.97 40.25 -23.74
C PHE A 217 2.60 40.27 -23.07
N VAL A 218 2.56 40.85 -21.87
CA VAL A 218 1.36 41.12 -21.06
C VAL A 218 1.07 42.63 -21.08
N ASP A 219 -0.05 43.01 -21.68
CA ASP A 219 -0.54 44.39 -21.69
C ASP A 219 -1.21 44.71 -20.34
N ASN A 220 -0.71 45.72 -19.62
CA ASN A 220 -1.32 46.27 -18.41
C ASN A 220 -1.83 47.71 -18.61
N GLY A 221 -2.03 48.11 -19.88
CA GLY A 221 -2.89 49.19 -20.35
C GLY A 221 -2.67 50.57 -19.72
N ASN A 222 -1.92 51.44 -20.41
CA ASN A 222 -1.63 52.86 -20.10
C ASN A 222 -2.52 53.52 -19.01
N GLY A 223 -2.07 53.49 -17.75
CA GLY A 223 -2.74 54.07 -16.58
C GLY A 223 -4.16 53.57 -16.29
N SER A 224 -4.52 52.37 -16.74
CA SER A 224 -5.86 51.76 -16.61
C SER A 224 -5.84 50.29 -16.19
N GLY A 225 -4.64 49.70 -16.07
CA GLY A 225 -4.41 48.33 -15.66
C GLY A 225 -4.87 47.99 -14.24
N LYS A 226 -5.02 46.70 -14.00
CA LYS A 226 -5.50 46.16 -12.72
C LYS A 226 -4.65 45.03 -12.15
N THR A 227 -3.57 44.62 -12.81
CA THR A 227 -2.75 43.48 -12.38
C THR A 227 -1.83 43.79 -11.19
N GLY A 228 -2.04 44.90 -10.46
CA GLY A 228 -1.29 45.19 -9.23
C GLY A 228 0.17 45.60 -9.40
N THR A 229 0.69 45.70 -10.63
CA THR A 229 1.88 46.49 -10.99
C THR A 229 1.49 47.85 -11.57
N GLN A 230 2.35 48.85 -11.44
CA GLN A 230 2.21 50.19 -12.04
C GLN A 230 2.75 50.25 -13.48
N LEU A 231 3.61 49.30 -13.87
CA LEU A 231 4.18 49.22 -15.22
C LEU A 231 3.08 49.09 -16.29
N ASP A 232 3.11 49.91 -17.34
CA ASP A 232 2.12 49.87 -18.42
C ASP A 232 2.16 48.57 -19.26
N GLY A 233 3.29 47.85 -19.29
CA GLY A 233 3.39 46.51 -19.86
C GLY A 233 4.60 45.72 -19.34
N PHE A 234 4.53 44.39 -19.38
CA PHE A 234 5.60 43.49 -18.93
C PHE A 234 5.60 42.16 -19.69
N THR A 235 6.63 41.34 -19.52
CA THR A 235 6.72 40.02 -20.16
C THR A 235 6.05 38.93 -19.34
N THR A 236 5.69 37.81 -19.97
CA THR A 236 5.61 36.53 -19.23
C THR A 236 6.97 36.20 -18.60
N PRO A 237 7.07 35.23 -17.67
CA PRO A 237 8.37 34.67 -17.30
C PRO A 237 9.15 34.22 -18.56
N LEU A 238 10.43 34.55 -18.60
CA LEU A 238 11.34 34.24 -19.70
C LEU A 238 12.53 33.48 -19.15
N THR A 239 12.71 32.24 -19.61
CA THR A 239 13.90 31.45 -19.34
C THR A 239 14.95 31.73 -20.41
N ALA A 240 16.02 32.43 -20.02
CA ALA A 240 17.18 32.68 -20.87
C ALA A 240 18.33 31.76 -20.43
N SER A 241 19.06 31.18 -21.39
CA SER A 241 20.15 30.24 -21.13
C SER A 241 21.43 30.63 -21.89
N LEU A 242 22.59 30.43 -21.25
CA LEU A 242 23.90 30.49 -21.89
C LEU A 242 24.66 29.19 -21.64
N GLY A 243 25.10 28.54 -22.71
CA GLY A 243 25.97 27.36 -22.65
C GLY A 243 27.43 27.65 -23.02
N GLY A 244 28.28 26.63 -22.89
CA GLY A 244 29.72 26.73 -23.12
C GLY A 244 30.50 27.22 -21.90
N LEU A 245 29.90 27.13 -20.71
CA LEU A 245 30.61 27.27 -19.44
C LEU A 245 31.40 25.98 -19.17
N GLN A 246 32.35 26.07 -18.24
CA GLN A 246 33.15 24.95 -17.78
C GLN A 246 32.80 24.69 -16.32
N ALA A 247 32.35 23.47 -16.02
CA ALA A 247 31.98 23.04 -14.68
C ALA A 247 33.08 23.35 -13.65
N LYS A 248 32.65 23.77 -12.46
CA LYS A 248 33.48 24.13 -11.30
C LYS A 248 34.49 25.27 -11.55
N GLN A 249 34.35 26.03 -12.65
CA GLN A 249 35.15 27.24 -12.93
C GLN A 249 34.45 28.54 -12.48
N ARG A 250 35.23 29.57 -12.15
CA ARG A 250 34.68 30.88 -11.75
C ARG A 250 34.35 31.74 -12.98
N TYR A 251 33.12 32.23 -13.02
CA TYR A 251 32.63 33.23 -13.98
C TYR A 251 32.24 34.51 -13.25
N HIS A 252 32.40 35.66 -13.92
CA HIS A 252 31.98 36.95 -13.43
C HIS A 252 30.71 37.40 -14.15
N VAL A 253 29.67 37.76 -13.39
CA VAL A 253 28.33 38.12 -13.86
C VAL A 253 28.00 39.56 -13.48
N LYS A 254 27.41 40.29 -14.43
CA LYS A 254 26.90 41.66 -14.25
C LYS A 254 25.47 41.77 -14.77
N LEU A 255 24.54 42.14 -13.88
CA LEU A 255 23.17 42.55 -14.23
C LEU A 255 23.16 44.07 -14.39
N ALA A 256 22.66 44.59 -15.51
CA ALA A 256 22.63 46.03 -15.78
C ALA A 256 21.33 46.49 -16.46
N LEU A 257 20.77 47.59 -15.95
CA LEU A 257 19.55 48.24 -16.45
C LEU A 257 19.72 49.77 -16.37
N ALA A 258 19.32 50.50 -17.40
CA ALA A 258 19.40 51.97 -17.48
C ALA A 258 18.43 52.54 -18.53
N ASP A 259 17.90 53.75 -18.31
CA ASP A 259 16.97 54.39 -19.27
C ASP A 259 17.72 54.81 -20.54
N THR A 260 17.04 54.72 -21.68
CA THR A 260 17.60 54.91 -23.01
C THR A 260 17.12 56.20 -23.66
N GLY A 261 18.05 57.12 -23.88
CA GLY A 261 17.83 58.32 -24.68
C GLY A 261 17.36 59.54 -23.88
N ASP A 262 16.44 59.39 -22.94
CA ASP A 262 16.30 60.30 -21.80
C ASP A 262 16.17 59.56 -20.45
N GLN A 263 15.32 60.02 -19.54
CA GLN A 263 15.41 59.76 -18.09
C GLN A 263 14.03 59.84 -17.41
N ALA A 264 13.01 59.48 -18.18
CA ALA A 264 11.59 59.61 -17.88
C ALA A 264 10.84 58.42 -18.46
N TYR A 265 9.82 57.97 -17.72
CA TYR A 265 9.27 56.62 -17.75
C TYR A 265 10.32 55.61 -17.30
N ASP A 266 9.91 54.73 -16.38
CA ASP A 266 10.86 53.87 -15.68
C ASP A 266 10.66 52.41 -16.15
N SER A 267 11.75 51.65 -16.21
CA SER A 267 11.75 50.23 -16.50
C SER A 267 12.15 49.40 -15.28
N ALA A 268 11.71 48.15 -15.24
CA ALA A 268 12.01 47.20 -14.17
C ALA A 268 12.28 45.80 -14.72
N ALA A 269 13.20 45.10 -14.09
CA ALA A 269 13.52 43.71 -14.34
C ALA A 269 13.45 42.93 -13.02
N PHE A 270 12.82 41.76 -13.07
CA PHE A 270 12.59 40.86 -11.95
C PHE A 270 13.24 39.52 -12.26
N PHE A 271 13.85 38.88 -11.28
CA PHE A 271 14.67 37.67 -11.43
C PHE A 271 14.33 36.67 -10.33
N LYS A 272 14.16 35.39 -10.66
CA LYS A 272 14.27 34.32 -9.66
C LYS A 272 15.76 33.97 -9.45
N TRP A 273 16.06 32.89 -8.74
CA TRP A 273 17.43 32.40 -8.60
C TRP A 273 18.08 32.07 -9.95
N LEU A 274 19.41 32.07 -9.98
CA LEU A 274 20.17 31.55 -11.11
C LEU A 274 20.33 30.04 -10.89
N THR A 275 20.24 29.25 -11.95
CA THR A 275 20.55 27.81 -11.88
C THR A 275 21.61 27.42 -12.91
N SER A 276 22.26 26.29 -12.71
CA SER A 276 23.16 25.70 -13.71
C SER A 276 22.74 24.27 -14.00
N THR A 277 22.90 23.87 -15.25
CA THR A 277 22.48 22.58 -15.79
C THR A 277 23.56 21.98 -16.68
N SER A 278 23.51 20.66 -16.83
CA SER A 278 24.24 19.92 -17.86
C SER A 278 23.49 20.00 -19.19
N SER A 279 24.21 20.16 -20.29
CA SER A 279 23.69 20.02 -21.65
C SER A 279 23.33 18.59 -22.07
N SER A 280 23.57 17.59 -21.20
CA SER A 280 23.01 16.25 -21.35
C SER A 280 21.48 16.30 -21.29
N GLU A 281 20.81 15.73 -22.30
CA GLU A 281 19.36 15.73 -22.44
C GLU A 281 18.71 14.58 -21.63
N ILE A 282 17.54 14.83 -21.03
CA ILE A 282 16.66 13.87 -20.35
C ILE A 282 15.19 14.06 -20.79
N ASP A 283 14.28 13.21 -20.31
CA ASP A 283 12.81 13.26 -20.56
C ASP A 283 12.13 13.04 -19.21
N LEU A 284 11.55 14.10 -18.61
CA LEU A 284 10.83 14.06 -17.34
C LEU A 284 9.35 14.41 -17.52
N GLU A 285 8.47 13.48 -17.16
CA GLU A 285 7.03 13.74 -17.07
C GLU A 285 6.55 13.91 -15.63
N LEU A 286 5.48 14.68 -15.45
CA LEU A 286 4.74 14.81 -14.20
C LEU A 286 3.27 14.47 -14.42
N THR A 287 2.74 13.56 -13.60
CA THR A 287 1.32 13.22 -13.57
C THR A 287 0.74 13.35 -12.17
N GLY A 288 -0.58 13.45 -12.05
CA GLY A 288 -1.26 13.60 -10.77
C GLY A 288 -2.60 12.87 -10.70
N THR A 289 -2.88 12.24 -9.56
CA THR A 289 -4.15 11.56 -9.22
C THR A 289 -4.65 12.01 -7.84
N ALA A 290 -5.94 11.79 -7.56
CA ALA A 290 -6.53 12.16 -6.28
C ALA A 290 -7.57 11.14 -5.81
N LEU A 291 -7.53 10.81 -4.51
CA LEU A 291 -8.43 9.85 -3.88
C LEU A 291 -9.02 10.42 -2.58
N PRO A 292 -10.37 10.54 -2.46
CA PRO A 292 -11.35 10.45 -3.54
C PRO A 292 -11.29 11.68 -4.46
N ILE A 293 -11.59 11.50 -5.75
CA ILE A 293 -11.59 12.60 -6.75
C ILE A 293 -12.74 13.61 -6.55
N LYS A 294 -13.75 13.24 -5.74
CA LYS A 294 -14.86 14.09 -5.28
C LYS A 294 -14.92 14.12 -3.74
N PRO A 295 -13.99 14.79 -3.05
CA PRO A 295 -13.95 14.77 -1.60
C PRO A 295 -14.98 15.71 -0.99
N ASP A 296 -15.36 15.44 0.26
CA ASP A 296 -16.30 16.28 0.99
C ASP A 296 -15.78 17.68 1.30
N ARG A 297 -16.70 18.64 1.40
CA ARG A 297 -16.40 19.92 2.07
C ARG A 297 -16.08 19.69 3.54
N ASN A 298 -14.87 20.07 3.95
CA ASN A 298 -14.27 19.77 5.27
C ASN A 298 -13.75 18.33 5.44
N GLY A 299 -13.82 17.49 4.41
CA GLY A 299 -13.26 16.13 4.37
C GLY A 299 -11.75 16.08 4.12
N ILE A 300 -11.23 14.89 3.84
CA ILE A 300 -9.82 14.64 3.51
C ILE A 300 -9.72 14.17 2.06
N VAL A 301 -8.61 14.49 1.40
CA VAL A 301 -8.20 13.96 0.11
C VAL A 301 -6.71 13.64 0.14
N ASP A 302 -6.33 12.52 -0.45
CA ASP A 302 -4.94 12.19 -0.74
C ASP A 302 -4.64 12.53 -2.21
N LEU A 303 -3.59 13.31 -2.42
CA LEU A 303 -3.15 13.84 -3.71
C LEU A 303 -1.82 13.20 -4.07
N THR A 304 -1.79 12.33 -5.07
CA THR A 304 -0.56 11.65 -5.48
C THR A 304 -0.01 12.29 -6.75
N TYR A 305 1.25 12.71 -6.73
CA TYR A 305 1.98 13.18 -7.90
C TYR A 305 3.12 12.23 -8.21
N THR A 306 3.22 11.81 -9.47
CA THR A 306 4.23 10.88 -9.98
C THR A 306 5.10 11.63 -10.96
N LEU A 307 6.40 11.67 -10.68
CA LEU A 307 7.44 12.17 -11.57
C LEU A 307 8.16 10.96 -12.17
N SER A 308 8.14 10.80 -13.49
CA SER A 308 8.84 9.72 -14.20
C SER A 308 10.00 10.28 -15.01
N ASN A 309 11.11 9.55 -15.10
CA ASN A 309 12.21 9.81 -16.03
C ASN A 309 12.19 8.73 -17.11
N LYS A 310 11.82 9.09 -18.35
CA LYS A 310 11.77 8.15 -19.49
C LYS A 310 13.11 8.00 -20.22
N SER A 311 14.14 8.71 -19.78
CA SER A 311 15.46 8.66 -20.39
C SER A 311 16.35 7.60 -19.76
N THR A 312 17.35 7.13 -20.53
CA THR A 312 18.40 6.21 -20.07
C THR A 312 19.47 6.89 -19.22
N ILE A 313 19.24 8.11 -18.73
CA ILE A 313 20.20 8.92 -17.97
C ILE A 313 19.54 9.38 -16.67
N ALA A 314 20.17 9.10 -15.53
CA ALA A 314 19.71 9.61 -14.25
C ALA A 314 19.87 11.15 -14.16
N SER A 315 18.94 11.81 -13.48
CA SER A 315 19.02 13.23 -13.14
C SER A 315 19.07 13.41 -11.63
N ARG A 316 19.63 14.54 -11.17
CA ARG A 316 19.76 14.89 -9.74
C ARG A 316 19.27 16.31 -9.48
N LEU A 317 19.15 16.69 -8.20
CA LEU A 317 18.59 17.97 -7.76
C LEU A 317 17.16 18.24 -8.29
N VAL A 318 16.42 17.21 -8.71
CA VAL A 318 15.11 17.36 -9.36
C VAL A 318 14.10 17.95 -8.37
N THR A 319 13.42 19.02 -8.78
CA THR A 319 12.50 19.79 -7.94
C THR A 319 11.22 20.12 -8.69
N ALA A 320 10.10 19.60 -8.21
CA ALA A 320 8.76 19.96 -8.66
C ALA A 320 8.11 20.96 -7.70
N LYS A 321 7.09 21.68 -8.17
CA LYS A 321 6.26 22.55 -7.34
C LYS A 321 4.80 22.13 -7.47
N ILE A 322 4.13 21.87 -6.35
CA ILE A 322 2.72 21.49 -6.23
C ILE A 322 1.99 22.61 -5.48
N GLU A 323 1.12 23.36 -6.16
CA GLU A 323 0.47 24.54 -5.58
C GLU A 323 -0.87 24.20 -4.94
N LEU A 324 -0.88 23.98 -3.62
CA LEU A 324 -2.10 23.78 -2.85
C LEU A 324 -2.90 25.10 -2.77
N PRO A 325 -4.09 25.20 -3.41
CA PRO A 325 -4.87 26.44 -3.45
C PRO A 325 -5.56 26.74 -2.11
N SER A 326 -5.88 28.01 -1.87
CA SER A 326 -6.57 28.45 -0.66
C SER A 326 -7.86 27.67 -0.39
N GLY A 327 -7.88 26.97 0.75
CA GLY A 327 -8.95 26.09 1.17
C GLY A 327 -8.59 24.61 1.13
N LEU A 328 -7.50 24.19 0.48
CA LEU A 328 -6.84 22.92 0.76
C LEU A 328 -5.75 23.17 1.81
N ALA A 329 -5.83 22.46 2.94
CA ALA A 329 -4.87 22.58 4.04
C ALA A 329 -4.07 21.28 4.14
N TYR A 330 -2.76 21.36 3.91
CA TYR A 330 -1.82 20.26 4.13
C TYR A 330 -1.94 19.67 5.54
N LEU A 331 -1.88 18.34 5.66
CA LEU A 331 -1.83 17.62 6.94
C LEU A 331 -0.53 16.80 7.09
N SER A 332 -0.18 16.03 6.08
CA SER A 332 0.99 15.15 6.05
C SER A 332 1.31 14.73 4.60
N ASP A 333 2.48 14.13 4.38
CA ASP A 333 2.80 13.39 3.16
C ASP A 333 3.51 12.07 3.49
N ASN A 334 3.78 11.24 2.47
CA ASN A 334 4.49 9.95 2.60
C ASN A 334 6.01 10.07 2.72
N SER A 335 6.58 11.28 2.86
CA SER A 335 8.02 11.55 3.00
C SER A 335 8.89 11.07 1.83
N ALA A 336 8.29 10.88 0.64
CA ALA A 336 9.00 10.49 -0.58
C ALA A 336 9.75 11.66 -1.22
N GLY A 337 10.72 12.21 -0.50
CA GLY A 337 11.41 13.46 -0.80
C GLY A 337 11.06 14.57 0.20
N LEU A 338 11.65 15.75 0.02
CA LEU A 338 11.44 16.89 0.92
C LEU A 338 10.34 17.80 0.37
N PHE A 339 9.13 17.71 0.93
CA PHE A 339 8.01 18.60 0.59
C PHE A 339 7.87 19.76 1.57
N ASN A 340 7.80 20.98 1.04
CA ASN A 340 7.59 22.20 1.79
C ASN A 340 6.17 22.73 1.56
N ALA A 341 5.24 22.38 2.45
CA ALA A 341 3.85 22.80 2.38
C ALA A 341 3.61 24.33 2.43
N LEU A 342 4.63 25.17 2.71
CA LEU A 342 4.53 26.63 2.64
C LEU A 342 4.87 27.20 1.26
N THR A 343 5.81 26.57 0.53
CA THR A 343 6.21 27.01 -0.83
C THR A 343 5.59 26.17 -1.94
N GLY A 344 5.11 24.96 -1.61
CA GLY A 344 4.67 23.94 -2.55
C GLY A 344 5.82 23.16 -3.18
N GLU A 345 7.08 23.41 -2.80
CA GLU A 345 8.24 22.77 -3.43
C GLU A 345 8.42 21.33 -2.92
N TRP A 346 8.58 20.39 -3.84
CA TRP A 346 8.91 18.99 -3.62
C TRP A 346 10.30 18.73 -4.21
N SER A 347 11.31 18.60 -3.34
CA SER A 347 12.66 18.19 -3.75
C SER A 347 12.74 16.66 -3.74
N VAL A 348 12.96 16.10 -4.92
CA VAL A 348 13.07 14.65 -5.19
C VAL A 348 14.52 14.18 -5.12
N ASP A 349 15.44 15.13 -5.32
CA ASP A 349 16.87 14.95 -5.54
C ASP A 349 17.20 14.04 -6.74
N LYS A 350 17.57 12.78 -6.52
CA LYS A 350 17.94 11.82 -7.59
C LYS A 350 16.69 11.15 -8.18
N VAL A 351 16.59 11.13 -9.51
CA VAL A 351 15.63 10.33 -10.28
C VAL A 351 16.44 9.49 -11.25
N LEU A 352 16.46 8.17 -11.03
CA LEU A 352 17.25 7.22 -11.83
C LEU A 352 16.73 7.15 -13.27
N ALA A 353 17.53 6.60 -14.18
CA ALA A 353 17.11 6.29 -15.54
C ALA A 353 15.88 5.35 -15.52
N ASN A 354 14.93 5.55 -16.44
CA ASN A 354 13.71 4.73 -16.57
C ASN A 354 12.88 4.54 -15.28
N SER A 355 13.02 5.43 -14.29
CA SER A 355 12.43 5.29 -12.95
C SER A 355 11.31 6.30 -12.68
N LYS A 356 10.58 6.10 -11.57
CA LYS A 356 9.54 7.02 -11.10
C LYS A 356 9.67 7.31 -9.61
N ARG A 357 9.30 8.52 -9.18
CA ARG A 357 9.20 8.92 -7.77
C ARG A 357 7.79 9.45 -7.51
N MET A 358 7.21 9.13 -6.35
CA MET A 358 5.80 9.41 -6.06
C MET A 358 5.62 10.03 -4.67
N ILE A 359 5.08 11.25 -4.60
CA ILE A 359 4.62 11.85 -3.35
C ILE A 359 3.12 11.75 -3.23
N THR A 360 2.63 11.35 -2.05
CA THR A 360 1.21 11.39 -1.68
C THR A 360 1.00 12.40 -0.56
N ILE A 361 0.37 13.53 -0.90
CA ILE A 361 0.05 14.62 0.02
C ILE A 361 -1.37 14.44 0.54
N ARG A 362 -1.51 14.25 1.86
CA ARG A 362 -2.80 14.24 2.56
C ARG A 362 -3.21 15.66 2.90
N ALA A 363 -4.36 16.09 2.37
CA ALA A 363 -4.89 17.44 2.54
C ALA A 363 -6.32 17.44 3.07
N LYS A 364 -6.62 18.39 3.97
CA LYS A 364 -7.98 18.71 4.39
C LYS A 364 -8.62 19.67 3.39
N VAL A 365 -9.77 19.27 2.87
CA VAL A 365 -10.57 20.02 1.89
C VAL A 365 -11.43 21.06 2.60
N GLY A 366 -11.55 22.26 2.04
CA GLY A 366 -12.33 23.35 2.61
C GLY A 366 -13.75 23.40 2.07
N THR A 367 -14.32 24.61 1.99
CA THR A 367 -15.73 24.81 1.59
C THR A 367 -15.94 25.13 0.10
N ASN A 368 -14.89 25.23 -0.71
CA ASN A 368 -15.03 25.59 -2.13
C ASN A 368 -15.53 24.39 -2.93
N SER A 369 -16.42 24.62 -3.90
CA SER A 369 -17.02 23.55 -4.72
C SER A 369 -16.06 22.91 -5.74
N ASN A 370 -14.94 23.57 -6.04
CA ASN A 370 -13.94 23.08 -6.98
C ASN A 370 -12.55 23.59 -6.55
N TYR A 371 -11.52 22.76 -6.69
CA TYR A 371 -10.12 23.11 -6.53
C TYR A 371 -9.34 22.70 -7.77
N GLN A 372 -8.51 23.61 -8.30
CA GLN A 372 -7.46 23.29 -9.26
C GLN A 372 -6.12 23.33 -8.53
N ILE A 373 -5.34 22.27 -8.70
CA ILE A 373 -4.06 22.05 -8.00
C ILE A 373 -3.00 21.81 -9.10
N PRO A 374 -2.41 22.90 -9.63
CA PRO A 374 -1.37 22.78 -10.64
C PRO A 374 -0.06 22.34 -9.99
N ALA A 375 0.68 21.54 -10.72
CA ALA A 375 2.05 21.18 -10.42
C ALA A 375 2.92 21.21 -11.68
N GLU A 376 4.21 21.45 -11.50
CA GLU A 376 5.18 21.75 -12.57
C GLU A 376 6.58 21.32 -12.12
N ILE A 377 7.37 20.66 -12.97
CA ILE A 377 8.80 20.42 -12.71
C ILE A 377 9.53 21.75 -12.91
N THR A 378 10.08 22.30 -11.82
CA THR A 378 10.66 23.65 -11.82
C THR A 378 12.17 23.67 -12.01
N TYR A 379 12.84 22.53 -11.83
CA TYR A 379 14.27 22.36 -12.09
C TYR A 379 14.68 20.88 -12.12
N SER A 380 15.67 20.57 -12.95
CA SER A 380 16.44 19.32 -13.02
C SER A 380 17.89 19.67 -13.35
N PHE A 381 18.88 18.89 -12.89
CA PHE A 381 20.28 19.18 -13.22
C PHE A 381 20.59 18.97 -14.72
N ASN A 382 19.98 17.97 -15.35
CA ASN A 382 20.06 17.75 -16.79
C ASN A 382 18.91 18.49 -17.51
N GLU A 383 19.15 18.95 -18.73
CA GLU A 383 18.14 19.69 -19.51
C GLU A 383 17.09 18.75 -20.09
N ASP A 384 15.82 19.13 -19.97
CA ASP A 384 14.70 18.50 -20.64
C ASP A 384 14.35 19.32 -21.91
N PRO A 385 14.42 18.76 -23.13
CA PRO A 385 14.27 19.52 -24.37
C PRO A 385 12.85 19.99 -24.73
N ASP A 386 11.78 19.30 -24.30
CA ASP A 386 10.39 19.68 -24.60
C ASP A 386 9.76 20.50 -23.45
N SER A 387 10.18 20.23 -22.22
CA SER A 387 9.75 20.92 -21.00
C SER A 387 10.34 22.32 -20.87
N THR A 388 9.75 23.20 -20.07
CA THR A 388 10.31 24.55 -19.84
C THR A 388 9.82 25.12 -18.50
N PRO A 389 10.67 25.17 -17.46
CA PRO A 389 10.24 25.62 -16.14
C PRO A 389 9.55 26.99 -16.12
N TYR A 390 8.45 27.07 -15.35
CA TYR A 390 7.62 28.26 -15.10
C TYR A 390 6.85 28.77 -16.33
N ASN A 391 6.46 27.89 -17.26
CA ASN A 391 5.73 28.27 -18.48
C ASN A 391 4.21 28.01 -18.41
N ARG A 392 3.71 26.98 -17.72
CA ARG A 392 2.28 26.64 -17.51
C ARG A 392 1.37 26.69 -18.75
N LEU A 393 1.88 26.45 -19.95
CA LEU A 393 1.29 26.87 -21.22
C LEU A 393 1.20 25.80 -22.32
N ALA A 394 0.86 24.55 -21.98
CA ALA A 394 0.42 23.49 -22.91
C ALA A 394 0.92 23.63 -24.36
N LYS A 395 2.24 23.68 -24.54
CA LYS A 395 2.86 23.49 -25.86
C LYS A 395 2.56 22.06 -26.34
N PRO A 396 2.64 21.77 -27.64
CA PRO A 396 2.69 20.38 -28.09
C PRO A 396 3.91 19.70 -27.45
N LYS A 397 3.64 18.75 -26.55
CA LYS A 397 4.58 17.98 -25.70
C LYS A 397 5.11 18.63 -24.41
N GLU A 398 4.37 19.53 -23.78
CA GLU A 398 4.70 19.98 -22.42
C GLU A 398 4.14 18.96 -21.41
N ASP A 399 4.97 18.02 -20.93
CA ASP A 399 4.59 16.97 -19.95
C ASP A 399 5.28 17.09 -18.57
N ASP A 400 6.07 18.14 -18.33
CA ASP A 400 6.52 18.59 -17.01
C ASP A 400 5.40 19.14 -16.10
N THR A 401 4.17 19.26 -16.60
CA THR A 401 3.03 19.86 -15.87
C THR A 401 1.86 18.90 -15.63
N ALA A 402 1.32 18.92 -14.41
CA ALA A 402 0.14 18.17 -14.00
C ALA A 402 -0.88 19.08 -13.30
N THR A 403 -2.13 19.15 -13.79
CA THR A 403 -3.19 19.90 -13.08
C THR A 403 -4.30 18.99 -12.61
N LEU A 404 -4.39 18.79 -11.29
CA LEU A 404 -5.50 18.09 -10.65
C LEU A 404 -6.73 18.98 -10.50
N THR A 405 -7.92 18.40 -10.69
CA THR A 405 -9.21 19.09 -10.48
C THR A 405 -10.06 18.26 -9.51
N LEU A 406 -10.36 18.82 -8.33
CA LEU A 406 -11.26 18.21 -7.34
C LEU A 406 -12.62 18.89 -7.37
N THR A 407 -13.71 18.13 -7.49
CA THR A 407 -15.07 18.69 -7.36
C THR A 407 -15.68 18.26 -6.04
N THR A 408 -15.83 19.18 -5.08
CA THR A 408 -16.32 18.79 -3.75
C THR A 408 -17.83 18.62 -3.71
N VAL A 409 -18.28 17.56 -3.05
CA VAL A 409 -19.68 17.36 -2.70
C VAL A 409 -20.00 17.97 -1.32
N SER A 410 -21.30 18.10 -1.03
CA SER A 410 -21.80 18.61 0.24
C SER A 410 -22.68 17.54 0.82
N ASN A 411 -22.07 16.50 1.39
CA ASN A 411 -22.78 15.28 1.75
C ASN A 411 -24.02 15.52 2.61
N THR A 412 -25.09 14.78 2.30
CA THR A 412 -26.36 14.74 3.01
C THR A 412 -26.60 13.30 3.45
N ALA A 413 -26.82 13.07 4.74
CA ALA A 413 -27.05 11.70 5.22
C ALA A 413 -28.21 11.02 4.46
N PRO A 414 -28.08 9.74 4.10
CA PRO A 414 -29.13 8.97 3.44
C PRO A 414 -30.38 8.93 4.33
N SER A 415 -31.58 8.94 3.75
CA SER A 415 -32.82 8.90 4.52
C SER A 415 -33.45 7.52 4.43
N ILE A 416 -33.77 6.90 5.57
CA ILE A 416 -34.51 5.63 5.62
C ILE A 416 -35.95 5.85 5.11
N ASN A 417 -36.33 5.24 3.98
CA ASN A 417 -37.64 5.44 3.36
C ASN A 417 -38.12 4.31 2.42
N ASN A 418 -39.02 3.46 2.93
CA ASN A 418 -39.68 2.47 2.07
C ASN A 418 -40.60 3.12 1.01
N ALA A 419 -40.43 2.67 -0.23
CA ALA A 419 -41.21 3.08 -1.41
C ALA A 419 -42.66 2.54 -1.37
N GLY A 420 -43.44 2.92 -0.37
CA GLY A 420 -44.87 2.57 -0.30
C GLY A 420 -45.54 2.67 1.07
N SER A 421 -44.78 2.76 2.17
CA SER A 421 -45.33 2.96 3.52
C SER A 421 -44.34 3.67 4.43
N ALA A 422 -44.86 4.39 5.42
CA ALA A 422 -44.05 5.14 6.36
C ALA A 422 -43.13 4.20 7.15
N ALA A 423 -41.87 4.61 7.33
CA ALA A 423 -40.86 3.86 8.06
C ALA A 423 -41.39 3.43 9.44
N THR A 424 -41.54 2.12 9.64
CA THR A 424 -42.40 1.58 10.69
C THR A 424 -41.66 1.55 12.03
N THR A 425 -42.22 2.17 13.07
CA THR A 425 -41.61 2.19 14.42
C THR A 425 -41.99 0.97 15.28
N SER A 426 -42.87 0.09 14.78
CA SER A 426 -43.27 -1.12 15.49
C SER A 426 -43.78 -2.22 14.55
N LEU A 427 -43.35 -3.47 14.76
CA LEU A 427 -43.76 -4.66 14.01
C LEU A 427 -44.41 -5.70 14.95
N THR A 428 -45.15 -6.66 14.40
CA THR A 428 -45.60 -7.84 15.14
C THR A 428 -45.38 -9.09 14.28
N THR A 429 -44.89 -10.16 14.90
CA THR A 429 -44.61 -11.46 14.28
C THR A 429 -45.10 -12.58 15.19
N ALA A 430 -45.45 -13.72 14.61
CA ALA A 430 -45.52 -14.96 15.37
C ALA A 430 -44.12 -15.34 15.87
N GLU A 431 -44.08 -16.16 16.91
CA GLU A 431 -42.87 -16.85 17.33
C GLU A 431 -42.39 -17.87 16.29
N ASN A 432 -41.20 -18.45 16.50
CA ASN A 432 -40.52 -19.39 15.60
C ASN A 432 -40.29 -18.87 14.15
N ASN A 433 -40.60 -17.60 13.88
CA ASN A 433 -40.40 -17.00 12.57
C ASN A 433 -38.91 -16.81 12.23
N SER A 434 -38.43 -17.63 11.30
CA SER A 434 -37.08 -17.60 10.72
C SER A 434 -36.95 -16.70 9.47
N ASN A 435 -38.06 -16.15 8.96
CA ASN A 435 -38.08 -15.32 7.76
C ASN A 435 -37.61 -13.88 8.03
N ALA A 436 -37.41 -13.13 6.95
CA ALA A 436 -37.15 -11.70 7.04
C ALA A 436 -38.34 -10.97 7.69
N LEU A 437 -38.04 -10.12 8.66
CA LEU A 437 -39.03 -9.38 9.44
C LEU A 437 -39.47 -8.11 8.70
N ILE A 438 -38.49 -7.41 8.14
CA ILE A 438 -38.68 -6.21 7.35
C ILE A 438 -37.47 -6.00 6.44
N ASP A 439 -37.73 -5.48 5.26
CA ASP A 439 -36.73 -5.02 4.30
C ASP A 439 -36.71 -3.47 4.34
N TYR A 440 -35.56 -2.90 4.66
CA TYR A 440 -35.37 -1.46 4.80
C TYR A 440 -34.68 -0.87 3.57
N ALA A 441 -35.39 0.01 2.86
CA ALA A 441 -34.81 0.81 1.80
C ALA A 441 -34.38 2.21 2.32
N ALA A 442 -33.36 2.77 1.69
CA ALA A 442 -32.97 4.16 1.89
C ALA A 442 -32.73 4.88 0.55
N THR A 443 -33.03 6.18 0.51
CA THR A 443 -32.64 7.05 -0.60
C THR A 443 -31.64 8.08 -0.13
N ASP A 444 -30.58 8.17 -0.90
CA ASP A 444 -29.57 9.21 -0.80
C ASP A 444 -29.80 10.31 -1.87
N LEU A 445 -29.45 11.55 -1.55
CA LEU A 445 -29.57 12.71 -2.46
C LEU A 445 -28.38 12.79 -3.42
N GLU A 446 -27.24 12.23 -3.01
CA GLU A 446 -25.98 12.19 -3.72
C GLU A 446 -25.94 11.02 -4.74
N GLY A 447 -26.83 10.04 -4.58
CA GLY A 447 -27.20 9.03 -5.56
C GLY A 447 -26.73 7.61 -5.26
N GLU A 448 -26.29 7.36 -4.02
CA GLU A 448 -25.93 6.02 -3.55
C GLU A 448 -27.15 5.09 -3.47
N THR A 449 -26.90 3.78 -3.60
CA THR A 449 -27.90 2.70 -3.50
C THR A 449 -27.37 1.60 -2.60
N GLU A 450 -28.21 0.65 -2.17
CA GLU A 450 -27.79 -0.50 -1.34
C GLU A 450 -26.54 -1.23 -1.92
N ASP A 451 -26.50 -1.51 -3.22
CA ASP A 451 -25.32 -2.14 -3.84
C ASP A 451 -24.13 -1.19 -4.10
N LYS A 452 -24.26 0.11 -3.81
CA LYS A 452 -23.32 1.17 -4.23
C LYS A 452 -23.26 2.33 -3.23
N GLY A 453 -22.67 2.08 -2.08
CA GLY A 453 -22.22 3.10 -1.12
C GLY A 453 -22.94 3.06 0.22
N LEU A 454 -24.21 2.65 0.26
CA LEU A 454 -24.97 2.58 1.49
C LEU A 454 -24.54 1.38 2.35
N ILE A 455 -24.36 1.61 3.66
CA ILE A 455 -23.94 0.62 4.64
C ILE A 455 -25.00 0.52 5.74
N TRP A 456 -25.71 -0.59 5.79
CA TRP A 456 -26.66 -0.92 6.85
C TRP A 456 -25.98 -1.51 8.09
N SER A 457 -26.49 -1.16 9.26
CA SER A 457 -25.98 -1.60 10.55
C SER A 457 -27.04 -1.46 11.65
N LEU A 458 -26.81 -2.10 12.81
CA LEU A 458 -27.57 -1.84 14.03
C LEU A 458 -26.88 -0.71 14.82
N GLY A 459 -27.67 0.28 15.24
CA GLY A 459 -27.23 1.57 15.79
C GLY A 459 -27.20 1.65 17.31
N GLY A 460 -27.55 0.58 18.05
CA GLY A 460 -27.53 0.53 19.51
C GLY A 460 -28.92 0.55 20.16
N GLY A 461 -29.67 -0.54 20.04
CA GLY A 461 -30.84 -0.89 20.85
C GLY A 461 -30.53 -1.79 22.06
N ALA A 462 -31.57 -2.17 22.81
CA ALA A 462 -31.42 -3.05 23.98
C ALA A 462 -31.16 -4.51 23.57
N ASP A 463 -31.71 -4.91 22.41
CA ASP A 463 -31.78 -6.30 21.96
C ASP A 463 -30.99 -6.56 20.66
N ASP A 464 -30.22 -5.58 20.16
CA ASP A 464 -29.45 -5.64 18.89
C ASP A 464 -28.61 -6.92 18.74
N ALA A 465 -28.10 -7.47 19.85
CA ALA A 465 -27.32 -8.71 19.84
C ALA A 465 -28.09 -9.91 19.24
N LEU A 466 -29.42 -9.91 19.32
CA LEU A 466 -30.31 -10.98 18.88
C LEU A 466 -30.70 -10.89 17.39
N PHE A 467 -30.31 -9.82 16.69
CA PHE A 467 -30.71 -9.55 15.30
C PHE A 467 -29.51 -9.40 14.36
N SER A 468 -29.76 -9.58 13.07
CA SER A 468 -28.83 -9.28 11.98
C SER A 468 -29.55 -8.42 10.94
N ILE A 469 -28.81 -7.49 10.34
CA ILE A 469 -29.21 -6.76 9.14
C ILE A 469 -28.11 -6.96 8.10
N ASP A 470 -28.47 -7.27 6.86
CA ASP A 470 -27.52 -7.47 5.78
C ASP A 470 -27.26 -6.18 4.98
N SER A 471 -26.39 -6.27 3.96
CA SER A 471 -26.04 -5.14 3.08
C SER A 471 -27.21 -4.60 2.26
N THR A 472 -28.32 -5.34 2.13
CA THR A 472 -29.54 -4.86 1.45
C THR A 472 -30.54 -4.19 2.39
N GLY A 473 -30.31 -4.23 3.70
CA GLY A 473 -31.22 -3.67 4.70
C GLY A 473 -32.23 -4.68 5.25
N LEU A 474 -32.05 -5.97 4.97
CA LEU A 474 -32.98 -7.03 5.37
C LEU A 474 -32.76 -7.43 6.84
N LEU A 475 -33.73 -7.16 7.70
CA LEU A 475 -33.66 -7.44 9.14
C LEU A 475 -34.20 -8.83 9.49
N ARG A 476 -33.42 -9.61 10.25
CA ARG A 476 -33.76 -10.95 10.74
C ARG A 476 -33.40 -11.14 12.20
N PHE A 477 -34.09 -12.08 12.87
CA PHE A 477 -33.56 -12.68 14.09
C PHE A 477 -32.33 -13.54 13.77
N LYS A 478 -31.32 -13.57 14.65
CA LYS A 478 -30.21 -14.54 14.59
C LYS A 478 -30.64 -15.94 15.04
N LEU A 479 -31.59 -16.02 15.96
CA LEU A 479 -32.28 -17.22 16.42
C LEU A 479 -33.75 -16.85 16.55
N PRO A 480 -34.70 -17.64 16.00
CA PRO A 480 -36.13 -17.34 16.14
C PRO A 480 -36.53 -17.08 17.59
N ALA A 481 -37.46 -16.14 17.78
CA ALA A 481 -37.98 -15.83 19.10
C ALA A 481 -38.98 -16.92 19.55
N ASP A 482 -38.87 -17.28 20.82
CA ASP A 482 -39.68 -18.25 21.59
C ASP A 482 -40.54 -17.40 22.55
N TYR A 483 -41.87 -17.58 22.55
CA TYR A 483 -42.79 -16.73 23.30
C TYR A 483 -42.84 -17.08 24.80
N GLU A 484 -42.59 -18.35 25.15
CA GLU A 484 -42.55 -18.90 26.51
C GLU A 484 -41.23 -18.53 27.22
N GLN A 485 -40.15 -18.38 26.46
CA GLN A 485 -38.80 -18.04 26.91
C GLN A 485 -38.25 -16.78 26.21
N PRO A 486 -38.88 -15.61 26.41
CA PRO A 486 -38.44 -14.35 25.80
C PRO A 486 -36.98 -14.05 26.17
N LYS A 487 -36.16 -13.80 25.13
CA LYS A 487 -34.75 -13.42 25.27
C LYS A 487 -34.55 -11.91 25.25
N ASP A 488 -35.62 -11.13 25.05
CA ASP A 488 -35.58 -9.67 25.18
C ASP A 488 -35.14 -9.26 26.59
N GLN A 489 -34.45 -8.11 26.70
CA GLN A 489 -33.87 -7.65 27.96
C GLN A 489 -34.91 -7.42 29.08
N THR A 490 -36.19 -7.25 28.72
CA THR A 490 -37.31 -7.00 29.62
C THR A 490 -38.15 -8.25 29.95
N ALA A 491 -37.94 -9.35 29.23
CA ALA A 491 -38.77 -10.57 29.24
C ALA A 491 -40.27 -10.28 29.07
N ASP A 492 -40.65 -9.39 28.14
CA ASP A 492 -42.04 -8.99 27.89
C ASP A 492 -42.55 -9.26 26.46
N ASN A 493 -41.76 -9.98 25.65
CA ASN A 493 -42.02 -10.29 24.25
C ASN A 493 -42.05 -9.05 23.32
N SER A 494 -41.36 -7.98 23.71
CA SER A 494 -41.08 -6.79 22.88
C SER A 494 -39.57 -6.54 22.78
N TYR A 495 -39.04 -6.59 21.56
CA TYR A 495 -37.60 -6.43 21.29
C TYR A 495 -37.33 -5.02 20.72
N ASP A 496 -36.47 -4.24 21.38
CA ASP A 496 -36.19 -2.83 21.06
C ASP A 496 -34.83 -2.63 20.36
N LEU A 497 -34.88 -2.10 19.13
CA LEU A 497 -33.75 -1.97 18.20
C LEU A 497 -33.56 -0.54 17.71
N ILE A 498 -32.34 -0.22 17.26
CA ILE A 498 -32.07 0.95 16.41
C ILE A 498 -31.46 0.48 15.09
N ILE A 499 -32.13 0.78 13.99
CA ILE A 499 -31.64 0.58 12.62
C ILE A 499 -30.84 1.80 12.20
N LYS A 500 -29.71 1.60 11.51
CA LYS A 500 -28.80 2.66 11.09
C LYS A 500 -28.31 2.41 9.67
N VAL A 501 -28.45 3.39 8.80
CA VAL A 501 -27.83 3.42 7.46
C VAL A 501 -26.83 4.57 7.41
N CYS A 502 -25.66 4.33 6.82
CA CYS A 502 -24.69 5.37 6.48
C CYS A 502 -24.42 5.37 4.98
N ASP A 503 -24.02 6.52 4.44
CA ASP A 503 -23.40 6.62 3.12
C ASP A 503 -21.91 6.23 3.18
N SER A 504 -21.27 6.11 2.00
CA SER A 504 -19.83 5.86 1.89
C SER A 504 -18.96 7.00 2.48
N TYR A 505 -19.57 8.15 2.72
CA TYR A 505 -18.99 9.36 3.31
C TYR A 505 -19.19 9.45 4.85
N GLN A 506 -19.70 8.39 5.48
CA GLN A 506 -19.94 8.23 6.93
C GLN A 506 -21.00 9.16 7.57
N ALA A 507 -21.83 9.87 6.81
CA ALA A 507 -23.03 10.46 7.39
C ALA A 507 -24.15 9.40 7.47
N CYS A 508 -24.96 9.44 8.53
CA CYS A 508 -25.88 8.36 8.85
C CYS A 508 -27.25 8.88 9.32
N ASP A 509 -28.29 8.11 9.02
CA ASP A 509 -29.64 8.24 9.58
C ASP A 509 -29.96 7.02 10.46
N THR A 510 -30.88 7.19 11.41
CA THR A 510 -31.19 6.18 12.43
C THR A 510 -32.67 6.14 12.77
N GLN A 511 -33.23 4.94 12.89
CA GLN A 511 -34.62 4.72 13.28
C GLN A 511 -34.75 3.70 14.41
N ALA A 512 -35.56 4.01 15.42
CA ALA A 512 -35.95 3.03 16.43
C ALA A 512 -37.12 2.14 15.95
N LEU A 513 -37.05 0.84 16.27
CA LEU A 513 -38.03 -0.19 15.95
C LEU A 513 -38.31 -1.06 17.19
N ALA A 514 -39.58 -1.33 17.49
CA ALA A 514 -39.99 -2.32 18.48
C ALA A 514 -40.67 -3.52 17.80
N ILE A 515 -40.24 -4.75 18.06
CA ILE A 515 -40.79 -5.98 17.46
C ILE A 515 -41.50 -6.80 18.52
N LYS A 516 -42.81 -7.00 18.35
CA LYS A 516 -43.62 -7.81 19.27
C LYS A 516 -43.82 -9.24 18.77
N VAL A 517 -43.61 -10.22 19.64
CA VAL A 517 -43.80 -11.66 19.36
C VAL A 517 -45.17 -12.13 19.87
N THR A 518 -45.75 -13.17 19.23
CA THR A 518 -47.03 -13.79 19.64
C THR A 518 -47.01 -15.32 19.54
N ASP A 519 -47.44 -15.93 20.65
CA ASP A 519 -47.96 -17.28 20.90
C ASP A 519 -48.56 -18.04 19.69
N VAL A 520 -48.09 -19.27 19.46
CA VAL A 520 -48.61 -20.27 18.50
C VAL A 520 -48.67 -21.65 19.18
N ALA A 521 -49.79 -22.36 19.02
CA ALA A 521 -50.00 -23.68 19.61
C ALA A 521 -48.96 -24.72 19.14
N GLU A 522 -48.52 -25.54 20.08
CA GLU A 522 -47.40 -26.47 19.93
C GLU A 522 -47.80 -27.80 19.26
N ASP A 523 -46.90 -28.21 18.37
CA ASP A 523 -46.84 -29.44 17.58
C ASP A 523 -45.33 -29.75 17.58
N ARG A 524 -44.88 -30.57 18.53
CA ARG A 524 -43.46 -30.61 18.94
C ARG A 524 -42.58 -31.38 17.95
N ASP A 525 -43.19 -32.32 17.25
CA ASP A 525 -42.64 -33.25 16.27
C ASP A 525 -42.93 -32.81 14.84
N ASN A 526 -44.00 -32.03 14.61
CA ASN A 526 -44.44 -31.48 13.32
C ASN A 526 -45.10 -32.52 12.40
N ASP A 527 -45.81 -33.50 12.96
CA ASP A 527 -46.65 -34.45 12.21
C ASP A 527 -48.02 -33.86 11.81
N GLY A 528 -48.44 -32.77 12.46
CA GLY A 528 -49.74 -32.12 12.27
C GLY A 528 -50.85 -32.62 13.18
N LEU A 529 -50.56 -33.48 14.16
CA LEU A 529 -51.26 -33.52 15.43
C LEU A 529 -50.77 -32.36 16.31
N SER A 530 -51.37 -32.21 17.48
CA SER A 530 -50.98 -31.17 18.44
C SER A 530 -50.74 -31.86 19.77
N ASP A 531 -49.84 -31.32 20.59
CA ASP A 531 -49.52 -31.79 21.95
C ASP A 531 -50.76 -32.24 22.77
N ASP A 532 -51.84 -31.45 22.70
CA ASP A 532 -53.09 -31.66 23.43
C ASP A 532 -53.94 -32.85 22.90
N LEU A 533 -53.68 -33.32 21.69
CA LEU A 533 -54.41 -34.37 20.96
C LEU A 533 -53.66 -35.70 21.01
N GLU A 534 -52.35 -35.68 20.81
CA GLU A 534 -51.45 -36.83 20.97
C GLU A 534 -51.58 -37.47 22.37
N LEU A 535 -51.54 -36.62 23.41
CA LEU A 535 -51.73 -37.02 24.82
C LEU A 535 -53.08 -37.71 25.08
N VAL A 536 -54.07 -37.54 24.19
CA VAL A 536 -55.39 -38.18 24.27
C VAL A 536 -55.43 -39.53 23.53
N ILE A 537 -54.67 -39.68 22.45
CA ILE A 537 -54.68 -40.91 21.62
C ILE A 537 -53.61 -41.91 22.07
N GLY A 538 -52.51 -41.45 22.66
CA GLY A 538 -51.46 -42.29 23.24
C GLY A 538 -50.09 -42.17 22.57
N SER A 539 -49.98 -41.39 21.49
CA SER A 539 -48.74 -41.10 20.78
C SER A 539 -47.74 -40.28 21.59
N ASN A 540 -46.52 -40.21 21.08
CA ASN A 540 -45.37 -39.62 21.73
C ASN A 540 -45.10 -38.18 21.25
N LEU A 541 -45.44 -37.21 22.11
CA LEU A 541 -45.20 -35.75 22.09
C LEU A 541 -43.81 -35.21 21.70
N ASN A 542 -42.89 -36.04 21.19
CA ASN A 542 -41.57 -35.65 20.68
C ASN A 542 -41.13 -36.53 19.48
N ASN A 543 -42.02 -37.31 18.86
CA ASN A 543 -41.72 -38.24 17.77
C ASN A 543 -42.91 -38.28 16.80
N PRO A 544 -42.77 -37.87 15.53
CA PRO A 544 -43.89 -37.73 14.58
C PRO A 544 -44.51 -39.06 14.10
N ASP A 545 -43.98 -40.16 14.62
CA ASP A 545 -44.07 -41.55 14.17
C ASP A 545 -43.77 -42.37 15.43
N SER A 546 -44.79 -42.85 16.15
CA SER A 546 -44.68 -43.21 17.57
C SER A 546 -44.03 -44.57 17.85
N ASP A 547 -44.20 -45.54 16.96
CA ASP A 547 -43.54 -46.86 16.95
C ASP A 547 -42.27 -46.89 16.09
N SER A 548 -42.06 -45.86 15.26
CA SER A 548 -40.92 -45.72 14.33
C SER A 548 -41.03 -46.63 13.10
N ASP A 549 -42.25 -46.73 12.56
CA ASP A 549 -42.61 -47.48 11.36
C ASP A 549 -42.58 -46.65 10.06
N GLY A 550 -42.20 -45.37 10.11
CA GLY A 550 -42.03 -44.54 8.91
C GLY A 550 -43.32 -43.99 8.29
N ILE A 551 -44.50 -44.28 8.83
CA ILE A 551 -45.72 -43.50 8.61
C ILE A 551 -45.85 -42.48 9.76
N ASP A 552 -46.50 -41.34 9.50
CA ASP A 552 -46.76 -40.35 10.56
C ASP A 552 -48.05 -40.66 11.35
N ASP A 553 -48.02 -40.44 12.67
CA ASP A 553 -49.13 -40.71 13.60
C ASP A 553 -50.43 -40.05 13.10
N LYS A 554 -50.31 -38.88 12.46
CA LYS A 554 -51.40 -38.16 11.80
C LYS A 554 -52.03 -39.01 10.69
N THR A 555 -51.28 -39.61 9.79
CA THR A 555 -51.78 -40.37 8.65
C THR A 555 -52.56 -41.59 9.10
N GLU A 556 -52.04 -42.33 10.06
CA GLU A 556 -52.60 -43.61 10.56
C GLU A 556 -53.76 -43.42 11.54
N ALA A 557 -53.70 -42.39 12.41
CA ALA A 557 -54.87 -41.96 13.18
C ALA A 557 -56.02 -41.49 12.26
N GLY A 558 -55.70 -41.22 10.99
CA GLY A 558 -56.63 -41.09 9.89
C GLY A 558 -57.53 -39.86 9.98
N SER A 559 -58.70 -39.97 9.34
CA SER A 559 -59.67 -38.87 9.21
C SER A 559 -60.38 -38.48 10.51
N ASN A 560 -60.22 -39.26 11.58
CA ASN A 560 -60.75 -38.93 12.91
C ASN A 560 -59.78 -39.40 14.01
N PRO A 561 -58.78 -38.56 14.38
CA PRO A 561 -57.75 -38.95 15.34
C PRO A 561 -58.29 -39.44 16.69
N THR A 562 -59.47 -38.99 17.12
CA THR A 562 -60.10 -39.47 18.37
C THR A 562 -60.61 -40.92 18.34
N LYS A 563 -60.43 -41.63 17.22
CA LYS A 563 -60.66 -43.07 17.07
C LYS A 563 -59.78 -43.60 15.91
N PRO A 564 -58.50 -43.95 16.17
CA PRO A 564 -57.56 -44.43 15.16
C PRO A 564 -57.99 -45.75 14.49
N ILE A 565 -57.21 -46.14 13.49
CA ILE A 565 -57.30 -47.38 12.72
C ILE A 565 -56.67 -48.53 13.55
N ASP A 566 -56.97 -49.77 13.17
CA ASP A 566 -56.59 -51.06 13.79
C ASP A 566 -56.88 -52.09 12.70
N THR A 567 -55.84 -52.50 11.94
CA THR A 567 -55.96 -53.23 10.67
C THR A 567 -56.07 -54.75 10.87
N ASP A 568 -55.05 -55.40 11.46
CA ASP A 568 -55.05 -56.84 11.73
C ASP A 568 -56.10 -57.27 12.80
N GLY A 569 -56.50 -56.35 13.68
CA GLY A 569 -57.44 -56.59 14.78
C GLY A 569 -56.84 -57.14 16.07
N ASP A 570 -55.51 -57.05 16.27
CA ASP A 570 -54.76 -57.41 17.49
C ASP A 570 -55.26 -56.62 18.72
N GLY A 571 -55.52 -55.33 18.53
CA GLY A 571 -55.98 -54.40 19.56
C GLY A 571 -54.95 -53.36 20.04
N LEU A 572 -53.77 -53.31 19.41
CA LEU A 572 -53.06 -52.08 19.14
C LEU A 572 -53.82 -51.25 18.07
N ALA A 573 -53.26 -50.14 17.66
CA ALA A 573 -53.81 -49.24 16.65
C ALA A 573 -52.60 -48.76 15.84
N ASN A 574 -52.74 -48.68 14.52
CA ASN A 574 -51.64 -48.55 13.55
C ASN A 574 -50.47 -47.70 14.07
N LEU A 575 -50.71 -46.43 14.46
CA LEU A 575 -49.72 -45.50 15.07
C LEU A 575 -49.04 -45.91 16.41
N LEU A 576 -49.20 -47.15 16.83
CA LEU A 576 -48.58 -47.79 17.99
C LEU A 576 -48.22 -49.27 17.70
N ASP A 577 -48.24 -49.71 16.43
CA ASP A 577 -47.93 -51.06 15.95
C ASP A 577 -47.01 -51.00 14.73
N ALA A 578 -46.01 -51.86 14.67
CA ALA A 578 -44.91 -51.73 13.69
C ALA A 578 -45.00 -52.70 12.49
N ASP A 579 -46.18 -53.31 12.32
CA ASP A 579 -46.49 -54.46 11.45
C ASP A 579 -48.04 -54.53 11.35
N ASP A 580 -48.61 -53.64 10.54
CA ASP A 580 -50.02 -53.21 10.57
C ASP A 580 -51.06 -54.31 10.24
N ASP A 581 -50.71 -55.23 9.34
CA ASP A 581 -51.52 -56.38 8.89
C ASP A 581 -51.05 -57.72 9.50
N ASN A 582 -49.89 -57.75 10.16
CA ASN A 582 -49.28 -58.90 10.82
C ASN A 582 -48.81 -60.00 9.85
N ASP A 583 -48.41 -59.64 8.63
CA ASP A 583 -47.77 -60.57 7.71
C ASP A 583 -46.29 -60.84 8.07
N GLY A 584 -45.62 -59.91 8.74
CA GLY A 584 -44.25 -60.08 9.26
C GLY A 584 -43.17 -59.37 8.46
N ILE A 585 -43.53 -58.63 7.41
CA ILE A 585 -42.77 -57.46 6.97
C ILE A 585 -43.17 -56.27 7.89
N PRO A 586 -42.23 -55.48 8.42
CA PRO A 586 -42.60 -54.32 9.24
C PRO A 586 -42.98 -53.14 8.33
N THR A 587 -44.10 -52.47 8.63
CA THR A 587 -44.76 -51.41 7.83
C THR A 587 -43.82 -50.37 7.18
N LYS A 588 -42.72 -50.00 7.86
CA LYS A 588 -41.63 -49.15 7.35
C LYS A 588 -40.95 -49.64 6.06
N GLU A 589 -41.06 -50.93 5.74
CA GLU A 589 -40.44 -51.56 4.57
C GLU A 589 -41.41 -51.57 3.37
N GLU A 590 -42.69 -51.26 3.59
CA GLU A 590 -43.80 -51.37 2.60
C GLU A 590 -44.49 -50.02 2.26
N VAL A 591 -44.19 -48.96 3.03
CA VAL A 591 -44.88 -47.66 3.04
C VAL A 591 -45.34 -47.16 1.66
N SER A 592 -46.67 -47.09 1.49
CA SER A 592 -47.36 -46.41 0.38
C SER A 592 -47.11 -46.95 -1.04
N LYS A 593 -46.73 -48.22 -1.20
CA LYS A 593 -46.99 -48.98 -2.44
C LYS A 593 -48.39 -49.59 -2.44
N ASP A 594 -48.84 -50.07 -3.60
CA ASP A 594 -50.08 -50.81 -3.91
C ASP A 594 -49.70 -51.63 -5.16
N THR A 595 -48.96 -52.72 -4.94
CA THR A 595 -48.18 -53.43 -6.00
C THR A 595 -49.11 -54.11 -7.00
N ASP A 596 -50.05 -54.95 -6.55
CA ASP A 596 -51.02 -55.65 -7.41
C ASP A 596 -52.13 -54.73 -7.99
N GLN A 597 -52.33 -53.55 -7.39
CA GLN A 597 -53.37 -52.55 -7.72
C GLN A 597 -54.82 -52.98 -7.40
N ASP A 598 -55.03 -53.85 -6.41
CA ASP A 598 -56.31 -54.17 -5.75
C ASP A 598 -56.94 -52.91 -5.14
N GLY A 599 -56.10 -52.03 -4.55
CA GLY A 599 -56.50 -50.81 -3.87
C GLY A 599 -56.33 -50.83 -2.34
N ASN A 600 -55.74 -51.89 -1.79
CA ASN A 600 -55.09 -51.89 -0.47
C ASN A 600 -53.61 -51.53 -0.67
N PRO A 601 -53.06 -50.55 0.06
CA PRO A 601 -51.62 -50.39 0.15
C PRO A 601 -50.96 -51.61 0.80
N ASN A 602 -49.71 -51.89 0.44
CA ASN A 602 -48.96 -53.08 0.85
C ASN A 602 -48.98 -53.36 2.36
N TYR A 603 -48.61 -52.36 3.18
CA TYR A 603 -48.69 -52.37 4.66
C TYR A 603 -50.11 -52.54 5.26
N LEU A 604 -51.10 -52.91 4.46
CA LEU A 604 -52.48 -53.21 4.83
C LEU A 604 -53.02 -54.46 4.08
N ASP A 605 -52.17 -55.18 3.33
CA ASP A 605 -52.50 -56.43 2.62
C ASP A 605 -51.66 -57.61 3.16
N THR A 606 -51.74 -58.78 2.52
CA THR A 606 -51.09 -60.03 3.02
C THR A 606 -50.62 -60.98 1.89
N ASP A 607 -50.64 -60.46 0.67
CA ASP A 607 -50.45 -61.10 -0.66
C ASP A 607 -50.17 -59.93 -1.63
N ASP A 608 -48.99 -59.33 -1.50
CA ASP A 608 -48.69 -57.94 -1.88
C ASP A 608 -48.64 -57.68 -3.40
N ASP A 609 -48.10 -58.62 -4.16
CA ASP A 609 -48.05 -58.63 -5.63
C ASP A 609 -49.20 -59.43 -6.29
N GLY A 610 -49.93 -60.23 -5.49
CA GLY A 610 -51.07 -61.02 -5.93
C GLY A 610 -50.72 -62.32 -6.66
N ASP A 611 -49.48 -62.83 -6.56
CA ASP A 611 -49.05 -64.07 -7.22
C ASP A 611 -49.71 -65.35 -6.64
N SER A 612 -50.29 -65.27 -5.44
CA SER A 612 -50.92 -66.35 -4.64
C SER A 612 -50.00 -67.19 -3.73
N ILE A 613 -48.76 -66.79 -3.51
CA ILE A 613 -47.99 -67.02 -2.28
C ILE A 613 -48.50 -65.97 -1.25
N LEU A 614 -47.81 -65.67 -0.16
CA LEU A 614 -48.32 -64.80 0.89
C LEU A 614 -47.10 -64.19 1.57
N THR A 615 -46.90 -62.87 1.48
CA THR A 615 -45.71 -62.09 1.88
C THR A 615 -44.78 -62.74 2.93
N LYS A 616 -45.34 -63.21 4.05
CA LYS A 616 -44.65 -63.94 5.14
C LYS A 616 -43.91 -65.22 4.75
N ASP A 617 -44.31 -65.85 3.66
CA ASP A 617 -43.88 -67.17 3.20
C ASP A 617 -42.78 -67.01 2.11
N GLU A 618 -42.75 -65.89 1.35
CA GLU A 618 -41.58 -65.42 0.56
C GLU A 618 -40.50 -64.76 1.44
N GLY A 619 -40.88 -63.73 2.19
CA GLY A 619 -40.01 -62.90 3.02
C GLY A 619 -39.12 -61.91 2.24
N THR A 620 -38.27 -61.18 2.96
CA THR A 620 -37.48 -60.03 2.47
C THR A 620 -36.30 -60.38 1.54
N LYS A 621 -36.38 -61.45 0.74
CA LYS A 621 -35.40 -61.68 -0.32
C LYS A 621 -35.71 -60.79 -1.52
N ASP A 622 -34.70 -60.61 -2.35
CA ASP A 622 -34.74 -59.99 -3.67
C ASP A 622 -33.81 -60.94 -4.46
N THR A 623 -34.41 -61.84 -5.24
CA THR A 623 -33.72 -63.04 -5.75
C THR A 623 -33.07 -62.77 -7.09
N ASP A 624 -33.74 -62.01 -7.97
CA ASP A 624 -33.22 -61.59 -9.28
C ASP A 624 -32.32 -60.32 -9.22
N GLN A 625 -32.46 -59.51 -8.16
CA GLN A 625 -31.78 -58.23 -7.95
C GLN A 625 -32.22 -57.09 -8.90
N ASP A 626 -33.47 -57.12 -9.41
CA ASP A 626 -34.19 -56.00 -10.05
C ASP A 626 -34.31 -54.79 -9.10
N GLY A 627 -34.35 -55.06 -7.78
CA GLY A 627 -34.61 -54.09 -6.72
C GLY A 627 -36.02 -54.18 -6.14
N SER A 628 -36.81 -55.16 -6.59
CA SER A 628 -38.09 -55.58 -6.04
C SER A 628 -37.88 -56.84 -5.20
N PRO A 629 -37.99 -56.78 -3.87
CA PRO A 629 -38.09 -57.98 -3.05
C PRO A 629 -39.18 -58.92 -3.54
N ASN A 630 -38.98 -60.22 -3.39
CA ASN A 630 -39.85 -61.29 -3.90
C ASN A 630 -41.34 -61.07 -3.58
N TYR A 631 -41.67 -60.73 -2.32
CA TYR A 631 -43.05 -60.39 -1.93
C TYR A 631 -43.66 -59.13 -2.59
N LEU A 632 -42.91 -58.44 -3.44
CA LEU A 632 -43.31 -57.28 -4.25
C LEU A 632 -43.12 -57.54 -5.75
N ASP A 633 -42.72 -58.75 -6.16
CA ASP A 633 -42.41 -59.10 -7.54
C ASP A 633 -43.26 -60.28 -8.03
N ALA A 634 -43.79 -60.14 -9.22
CA ALA A 634 -44.55 -61.20 -9.87
C ALA A 634 -43.63 -62.19 -10.63
N ASP A 635 -42.34 -61.90 -10.78
CA ASP A 635 -41.32 -62.57 -11.60
C ASP A 635 -40.07 -62.81 -10.72
N ASP A 636 -40.22 -63.60 -9.64
CA ASP A 636 -39.37 -63.61 -8.43
C ASP A 636 -37.85 -63.78 -8.64
N ASP A 637 -37.45 -64.48 -9.70
CA ASP A 637 -36.08 -64.79 -10.09
C ASP A 637 -35.64 -64.07 -11.39
N GLY A 638 -36.53 -63.25 -11.96
CA GLY A 638 -36.29 -62.41 -13.13
C GLY A 638 -36.08 -63.19 -14.43
N ASP A 639 -36.45 -64.47 -14.46
CA ASP A 639 -36.40 -65.33 -15.64
C ASP A 639 -37.31 -64.77 -16.77
N GLY A 640 -38.42 -64.11 -16.44
CA GLY A 640 -39.41 -63.60 -17.39
C GLY A 640 -40.70 -64.44 -17.45
N ILE A 641 -40.86 -65.43 -16.58
CA ILE A 641 -42.09 -66.16 -16.30
C ILE A 641 -42.59 -65.76 -14.91
N TYR A 642 -43.84 -65.34 -14.79
CA TYR A 642 -44.36 -65.00 -13.47
C TYR A 642 -44.50 -66.23 -12.56
N THR A 643 -44.13 -66.08 -11.28
CA THR A 643 -44.14 -67.05 -10.18
C THR A 643 -45.40 -67.95 -10.17
N LEU A 644 -46.57 -67.35 -10.35
CA LEU A 644 -47.87 -68.03 -10.44
C LEU A 644 -47.99 -69.09 -11.56
N TYR A 645 -47.10 -69.07 -12.57
CA TYR A 645 -47.06 -70.02 -13.68
C TYR A 645 -45.97 -71.08 -13.57
N GLU A 646 -45.08 -70.97 -12.58
CA GLU A 646 -43.94 -71.84 -12.33
C GLU A 646 -44.32 -73.05 -11.46
N ASN A 647 -45.39 -73.72 -11.88
CA ASN A 647 -45.91 -74.92 -11.24
C ASN A 647 -45.98 -76.08 -12.25
N TYR A 648 -44.85 -76.39 -12.87
CA TYR A 648 -44.76 -77.38 -13.94
C TYR A 648 -45.31 -78.78 -13.53
N ASN A 649 -45.26 -79.14 -12.24
CA ASN A 649 -45.87 -80.39 -11.74
C ASN A 649 -47.41 -80.34 -11.56
N ALA A 650 -48.02 -79.16 -11.68
CA ALA A 650 -49.41 -78.81 -11.34
C ALA A 650 -49.75 -78.88 -9.83
N GLY A 651 -48.78 -78.48 -9.01
CA GLY A 651 -48.80 -78.43 -7.55
C GLY A 651 -48.92 -77.00 -7.01
N SER A 652 -47.83 -76.50 -6.43
CA SER A 652 -47.64 -75.12 -5.95
C SER A 652 -46.22 -74.70 -6.34
N PRO A 653 -45.94 -73.44 -6.73
CA PRO A 653 -44.57 -73.04 -7.13
C PRO A 653 -43.51 -73.42 -6.09
N VAL A 654 -43.83 -73.25 -4.80
CA VAL A 654 -43.03 -73.67 -3.64
C VAL A 654 -42.73 -75.19 -3.50
N ASP A 655 -43.15 -76.06 -4.43
CA ASP A 655 -42.81 -77.50 -4.43
C ASP A 655 -42.22 -78.08 -5.73
N ASP A 656 -41.90 -77.24 -6.72
CA ASP A 656 -41.02 -77.55 -7.86
C ASP A 656 -39.55 -77.11 -7.55
N ASP A 657 -38.56 -77.87 -8.04
CA ASP A 657 -37.11 -77.83 -7.73
C ASP A 657 -36.40 -78.76 -8.76
N THR A 658 -36.02 -78.19 -9.91
CA THR A 658 -35.71 -78.91 -11.16
C THR A 658 -34.33 -79.56 -11.13
N ASP A 659 -33.27 -78.83 -10.77
CA ASP A 659 -31.90 -79.36 -10.65
C ASP A 659 -31.69 -80.23 -9.37
N GLN A 660 -32.52 -80.03 -8.33
CA GLN A 660 -32.48 -80.64 -6.99
C GLN A 660 -31.36 -80.14 -6.05
N GLU A 661 -30.90 -78.89 -6.19
CA GLU A 661 -30.04 -78.23 -5.20
C GLU A 661 -30.79 -77.69 -3.97
N GLY A 662 -32.11 -77.56 -4.08
CA GLY A 662 -33.01 -77.24 -2.97
C GLY A 662 -33.37 -75.76 -2.86
N ILE A 663 -33.21 -75.02 -3.96
CA ILE A 663 -33.89 -73.77 -4.27
C ILE A 663 -35.09 -74.16 -5.18
N PRO A 664 -36.31 -73.66 -4.93
CA PRO A 664 -37.42 -73.88 -5.85
C PRO A 664 -37.23 -73.16 -7.19
N ASP A 665 -37.80 -73.69 -8.27
CA ASP A 665 -37.74 -73.14 -9.65
C ASP A 665 -37.96 -71.60 -9.66
N TYR A 666 -39.08 -71.12 -9.11
CA TYR A 666 -39.40 -69.67 -9.02
C TYR A 666 -38.42 -68.80 -8.21
N LEU A 667 -37.37 -69.38 -7.62
CA LEU A 667 -36.31 -68.67 -6.89
C LEU A 667 -34.92 -68.95 -7.49
N ASP A 668 -34.85 -69.54 -8.69
CA ASP A 668 -33.63 -70.00 -9.33
C ASP A 668 -33.58 -69.64 -10.82
N ALA A 669 -33.01 -68.46 -11.08
CA ALA A 669 -32.86 -67.88 -12.42
C ALA A 669 -32.08 -68.74 -13.44
N ASP A 670 -31.54 -69.89 -13.04
CA ASP A 670 -30.89 -70.95 -13.82
C ASP A 670 -31.47 -72.30 -13.34
N ASP A 671 -32.79 -72.48 -13.49
CA ASP A 671 -33.63 -73.60 -12.97
C ASP A 671 -33.02 -75.01 -13.06
N ASP A 672 -32.16 -75.20 -14.06
CA ASP A 672 -31.58 -76.47 -14.44
C ASP A 672 -30.10 -76.60 -14.01
N GLY A 673 -29.46 -75.49 -13.66
CA GLY A 673 -28.13 -75.40 -13.05
C GLY A 673 -26.98 -75.57 -14.04
N ASP A 674 -27.05 -74.95 -15.23
CA ASP A 674 -26.06 -75.11 -16.30
C ASP A 674 -25.06 -73.97 -16.49
N GLY A 675 -25.38 -72.79 -16.00
CA GLY A 675 -24.67 -71.53 -16.26
C GLY A 675 -25.37 -70.63 -17.29
N LYS A 676 -26.65 -70.89 -17.57
CA LYS A 676 -27.57 -70.09 -18.38
C LYS A 676 -28.65 -69.50 -17.48
N PRO A 677 -28.89 -68.18 -17.52
CA PRO A 677 -30.15 -67.68 -17.02
C PRO A 677 -31.30 -68.22 -17.89
N SER A 678 -32.37 -68.75 -17.29
CA SER A 678 -33.57 -69.30 -17.95
C SER A 678 -34.21 -68.28 -18.92
N ALA A 679 -34.18 -66.99 -18.58
CA ALA A 679 -34.48 -65.86 -19.47
C ALA A 679 -33.78 -65.89 -20.84
N SER A 680 -32.55 -66.40 -20.89
CA SER A 680 -31.70 -66.43 -22.08
C SER A 680 -32.00 -67.61 -23.01
N GLU A 681 -32.82 -68.56 -22.55
CA GLU A 681 -33.12 -69.85 -23.19
C GLU A 681 -34.40 -69.83 -24.03
N THR A 682 -35.11 -68.70 -24.06
CA THR A 682 -36.42 -68.50 -24.71
C THR A 682 -37.55 -69.31 -24.06
N ASN A 683 -37.60 -69.22 -22.73
CA ASN A 683 -38.71 -69.51 -21.82
C ASN A 683 -40.04 -68.82 -22.24
N ASP A 684 -40.06 -67.52 -22.55
CA ASP A 684 -41.22 -66.82 -23.15
C ASP A 684 -40.88 -66.14 -24.50
N PRO A 685 -41.10 -66.83 -25.62
CA PRO A 685 -40.93 -66.24 -26.95
C PRO A 685 -41.94 -65.16 -27.38
N ASN A 686 -43.02 -64.92 -26.61
CA ASN A 686 -44.10 -64.00 -26.99
C ASN A 686 -44.25 -62.77 -26.07
N GLY A 687 -43.63 -62.77 -24.89
CA GLY A 687 -43.56 -61.64 -23.96
C GLY A 687 -44.88 -61.36 -23.25
N ASN A 688 -45.52 -62.42 -22.73
CA ASN A 688 -46.71 -62.38 -21.90
C ASN A 688 -46.52 -63.01 -20.51
N HIS A 689 -45.28 -63.31 -20.12
CA HIS A 689 -44.85 -63.90 -18.85
C HIS A 689 -45.52 -65.24 -18.56
N GLN A 690 -45.64 -66.10 -19.59
CA GLN A 690 -46.25 -67.43 -19.50
C GLN A 690 -45.50 -68.45 -20.37
N PRO A 691 -45.14 -69.64 -19.84
CA PRO A 691 -44.29 -70.60 -20.56
C PRO A 691 -45.08 -71.45 -21.60
N GLU A 692 -46.28 -71.03 -22.00
CA GLU A 692 -47.16 -71.80 -22.91
C GLU A 692 -46.53 -72.02 -24.30
N ASP A 693 -45.60 -71.18 -24.74
CA ASP A 693 -44.88 -71.32 -26.01
C ASP A 693 -43.35 -71.37 -25.91
N ALA A 694 -42.82 -71.67 -24.71
CA ALA A 694 -41.40 -71.92 -24.43
C ALA A 694 -40.74 -72.82 -25.47
N LYS A 695 -39.49 -72.49 -25.84
CA LYS A 695 -38.78 -73.23 -26.88
C LYS A 695 -38.18 -74.52 -26.31
N ASP A 696 -38.52 -75.62 -26.97
CA ASP A 696 -37.90 -76.93 -26.81
C ASP A 696 -37.14 -77.24 -28.14
N SER A 697 -35.81 -77.07 -28.12
CA SER A 697 -34.91 -77.17 -29.26
C SER A 697 -34.58 -78.62 -29.62
N ASP A 698 -34.40 -79.46 -28.61
CA ASP A 698 -34.02 -80.87 -28.70
C ASP A 698 -35.23 -81.79 -29.05
N LYS A 699 -36.39 -81.50 -28.44
CA LYS A 699 -37.72 -82.12 -28.60
C LYS A 699 -37.99 -83.37 -27.78
N ASP A 700 -37.41 -83.47 -26.60
CA ASP A 700 -37.72 -84.53 -25.64
C ASP A 700 -38.96 -84.25 -24.76
N GLY A 701 -39.34 -82.99 -24.61
CA GLY A 701 -40.51 -82.53 -23.84
C GLY A 701 -40.16 -81.72 -22.58
N VAL A 702 -38.89 -81.41 -22.36
CA VAL A 702 -38.41 -80.38 -21.43
C VAL A 702 -38.10 -79.11 -22.26
N PRO A 703 -38.56 -77.91 -21.85
CA PRO A 703 -38.12 -76.65 -22.44
C PRO A 703 -36.61 -76.43 -22.32
N ASP A 704 -36.03 -75.60 -23.19
CA ASP A 704 -34.59 -75.32 -23.21
C ASP A 704 -34.07 -74.68 -21.92
N TYR A 705 -34.95 -74.01 -21.15
CA TYR A 705 -34.64 -73.37 -19.88
C TYR A 705 -34.72 -74.31 -18.66
N LEU A 706 -35.06 -75.58 -18.92
CA LEU A 706 -35.12 -76.65 -17.92
C LEU A 706 -34.20 -77.85 -18.32
N ASP A 707 -33.25 -77.67 -19.26
CA ASP A 707 -32.35 -78.70 -19.85
C ASP A 707 -30.83 -78.39 -19.77
N GLN A 708 -30.28 -78.73 -18.62
CA GLN A 708 -29.03 -78.24 -18.02
C GLN A 708 -27.64 -78.39 -18.69
N TYR A 709 -27.35 -77.85 -19.88
CA TYR A 709 -26.02 -77.98 -20.52
C TYR A 709 -25.45 -76.85 -21.47
N ASP A 710 -25.49 -75.53 -21.20
CA ASP A 710 -25.06 -74.47 -22.16
C ASP A 710 -24.52 -73.10 -21.59
N LEU A 711 -24.39 -72.12 -22.48
CA LEU A 711 -23.61 -70.86 -22.48
C LEU A 711 -22.16 -70.90 -21.99
N HIS A 712 -21.92 -70.97 -20.68
CA HIS A 712 -21.03 -70.03 -19.97
C HIS A 712 -19.60 -69.89 -20.58
N ALA A 713 -19.36 -68.78 -21.32
CA ALA A 713 -18.31 -68.71 -22.35
C ALA A 713 -17.14 -67.73 -22.04
N PRO A 714 -15.88 -68.21 -21.87
CA PRO A 714 -14.69 -67.38 -21.58
C PRO A 714 -14.16 -66.49 -22.72
N ASP A 715 -14.97 -66.19 -23.73
CA ASP A 715 -14.59 -65.44 -24.94
C ASP A 715 -15.47 -64.20 -25.21
N LYS A 716 -16.24 -63.75 -24.21
CA LYS A 716 -16.96 -62.47 -24.18
C LYS A 716 -16.12 -61.35 -23.54
N ASP A 717 -16.45 -60.12 -23.91
CA ASP A 717 -15.87 -58.81 -23.60
C ASP A 717 -17.07 -57.98 -23.11
N ASN A 718 -17.06 -57.59 -21.83
CA ASN A 718 -18.26 -57.16 -21.09
C ASN A 718 -18.44 -55.64 -21.12
N ASP A 719 -17.40 -54.89 -20.75
CA ASP A 719 -17.40 -53.43 -20.66
C ASP A 719 -17.20 -52.75 -22.04
N GLY A 720 -16.60 -53.46 -22.99
CA GLY A 720 -16.34 -53.01 -24.35
C GLY A 720 -14.98 -52.33 -24.55
N ASP A 721 -14.02 -52.44 -23.62
CA ASP A 721 -12.68 -51.90 -23.81
C ASP A 721 -11.85 -52.69 -24.85
N GLY A 722 -12.17 -53.97 -25.09
CA GLY A 722 -11.49 -54.86 -26.02
C GLY A 722 -10.60 -55.95 -25.39
N LEU A 723 -10.56 -56.02 -24.06
CA LEU A 723 -10.18 -57.20 -23.28
C LEU A 723 -11.39 -58.15 -23.19
N ASN A 724 -11.16 -59.39 -22.74
CA ASN A 724 -12.26 -60.32 -22.46
C ASN A 724 -12.17 -60.74 -21.00
N ASN A 725 -13.28 -61.20 -20.44
CA ASN A 725 -13.43 -61.42 -19.00
C ASN A 725 -12.38 -62.39 -18.42
N ALA A 726 -11.76 -63.23 -19.27
CA ALA A 726 -10.68 -64.15 -18.89
C ALA A 726 -9.26 -63.54 -18.97
N GLN A 727 -9.09 -62.38 -19.62
CA GLN A 727 -7.90 -61.55 -19.64
C GLN A 727 -7.88 -60.59 -18.44
N GLU A 728 -8.97 -59.86 -18.17
CA GLU A 728 -9.06 -58.89 -17.05
C GLU A 728 -8.88 -59.59 -15.71
N ALA A 729 -9.66 -60.65 -15.47
CA ALA A 729 -9.53 -61.49 -14.27
C ALA A 729 -8.16 -62.20 -14.13
N ALA A 730 -7.30 -62.18 -15.17
CA ALA A 730 -5.94 -62.71 -15.11
C ALA A 730 -4.86 -61.65 -14.82
N ILE A 731 -5.15 -60.36 -15.06
CA ILE A 731 -4.25 -59.22 -14.74
C ILE A 731 -4.66 -58.50 -13.45
N GLY A 732 -5.94 -58.55 -13.06
CA GLY A 732 -6.45 -57.97 -11.82
C GLY A 732 -7.41 -56.79 -12.02
N SER A 733 -7.64 -56.36 -13.26
CA SER A 733 -8.65 -55.34 -13.59
C SER A 733 -10.08 -55.83 -13.39
N ASN A 734 -11.00 -54.87 -13.37
CA ASN A 734 -12.43 -55.09 -13.19
C ASN A 734 -13.13 -55.35 -14.55
N PRO A 735 -13.68 -56.55 -14.83
CA PRO A 735 -14.29 -56.87 -16.13
C PRO A 735 -15.54 -56.08 -16.54
N ASP A 736 -15.99 -55.15 -15.68
CA ASP A 736 -17.12 -54.27 -15.90
C ASP A 736 -16.73 -52.77 -15.81
N SER A 737 -15.43 -52.43 -15.85
CA SER A 737 -14.90 -51.05 -15.82
C SER A 737 -13.79 -50.80 -16.84
N ILE A 738 -13.98 -49.79 -17.68
CA ILE A 738 -13.06 -49.37 -18.76
C ILE A 738 -11.78 -48.67 -18.25
N ASP A 739 -11.75 -48.34 -16.98
CA ASP A 739 -10.74 -47.57 -16.24
C ASP A 739 -10.89 -48.06 -14.77
N SER A 740 -9.90 -48.79 -14.27
CA SER A 740 -10.00 -49.55 -13.01
C SER A 740 -9.55 -48.78 -11.76
N ASP A 741 -8.58 -47.86 -11.86
CA ASP A 741 -8.08 -47.03 -10.74
C ASP A 741 -8.62 -45.58 -10.74
N GLN A 742 -9.21 -45.11 -11.84
CA GLN A 742 -9.76 -43.77 -12.05
C GLN A 742 -8.71 -42.65 -12.19
N ASP A 743 -7.51 -42.96 -12.66
CA ASP A 743 -6.52 -41.97 -13.07
C ASP A 743 -6.90 -41.23 -14.38
N GLY A 744 -7.85 -41.80 -15.13
CA GLY A 744 -8.41 -41.25 -16.36
C GLY A 744 -7.84 -41.84 -17.66
N LEU A 745 -6.87 -42.74 -17.64
CA LEU A 745 -6.50 -43.62 -18.75
C LEU A 745 -7.35 -44.93 -18.70
N PRO A 746 -7.51 -45.67 -19.83
CA PRO A 746 -8.35 -46.87 -19.85
C PRO A 746 -7.54 -48.18 -19.90
N ASP A 747 -7.88 -49.19 -19.11
CA ASP A 747 -7.18 -50.49 -18.93
C ASP A 747 -6.56 -51.10 -20.22
N ASN A 748 -7.28 -51.11 -21.35
CA ASN A 748 -6.78 -51.57 -22.66
C ASN A 748 -5.51 -50.85 -23.18
N PHE A 749 -5.18 -49.71 -22.60
CA PHE A 749 -4.08 -48.81 -22.96
C PHE A 749 -2.86 -49.09 -22.06
N GLU A 750 -3.01 -48.99 -20.74
CA GLU A 750 -1.95 -49.26 -19.74
C GLU A 750 -1.52 -50.73 -19.67
N VAL A 751 -2.42 -51.70 -19.93
CA VAL A 751 -2.03 -53.13 -20.07
C VAL A 751 -0.95 -53.34 -21.16
N GLY A 752 -0.77 -52.34 -22.03
CA GLY A 752 0.43 -52.14 -22.80
C GLY A 752 0.61 -53.19 -23.89
N LYS A 753 1.73 -53.93 -23.84
CA LYS A 753 2.11 -54.83 -24.94
C LYS A 753 1.52 -56.24 -24.82
N SER A 754 1.07 -56.68 -23.64
CA SER A 754 0.44 -57.99 -23.45
C SER A 754 -0.17 -58.20 -22.07
N VAL A 755 -1.43 -58.63 -22.03
CA VAL A 755 -2.13 -59.21 -20.85
C VAL A 755 -1.43 -60.38 -20.13
N SER A 756 -0.30 -60.88 -20.62
CA SER A 756 0.49 -61.93 -19.94
C SER A 756 1.75 -61.40 -19.24
N SER A 757 1.96 -60.08 -19.32
CA SER A 757 3.00 -59.28 -18.69
C SER A 757 2.54 -57.84 -18.89
N PRO A 758 1.57 -57.35 -18.07
CA PRO A 758 1.13 -55.96 -18.13
C PRO A 758 2.32 -55.01 -17.89
N ALA A 759 2.10 -53.72 -18.11
CA ALA A 759 3.05 -52.72 -17.65
C ALA A 759 3.03 -52.62 -16.11
N ASP A 760 4.11 -52.05 -15.58
CA ASP A 760 4.56 -52.05 -14.17
C ASP A 760 5.81 -51.15 -14.20
N GLN A 761 5.57 -49.83 -14.27
CA GLN A 761 6.57 -48.82 -14.63
C GLN A 761 7.55 -48.51 -13.48
N ASP A 762 7.05 -48.24 -12.26
CA ASP A 762 7.89 -48.03 -11.07
C ASP A 762 8.55 -49.34 -10.55
N GLY A 763 7.92 -50.50 -10.78
CA GLY A 763 8.39 -51.81 -10.36
C GLY A 763 8.01 -52.24 -8.93
N ASP A 764 7.04 -51.58 -8.30
CA ASP A 764 6.39 -51.92 -7.02
C ASP A 764 5.76 -53.33 -7.07
N GLY A 765 5.14 -53.66 -8.21
CA GLY A 765 4.42 -54.90 -8.46
C GLY A 765 2.89 -54.77 -8.49
N ILE A 766 2.34 -53.56 -8.40
CA ILE A 766 1.04 -53.17 -8.92
C ILE A 766 1.22 -52.82 -10.42
N PRO A 767 0.41 -53.36 -11.34
CA PRO A 767 0.45 -52.96 -12.75
C PRO A 767 -0.19 -51.60 -12.99
N ASP A 768 0.39 -50.79 -13.88
CA ASP A 768 -0.06 -49.44 -14.31
C ASP A 768 -1.60 -49.27 -14.34
N LEU A 769 -2.30 -50.16 -15.04
CA LEU A 769 -3.78 -50.18 -15.19
C LEU A 769 -4.62 -50.35 -13.89
N ILE A 770 -3.97 -50.44 -12.73
CA ILE A 770 -4.59 -50.41 -11.40
C ILE A 770 -3.75 -49.60 -10.39
N ASP A 771 -2.87 -48.69 -10.84
CA ASP A 771 -2.01 -47.84 -10.01
C ASP A 771 -2.20 -46.33 -10.32
N PRO A 772 -2.69 -45.51 -9.37
CA PRO A 772 -2.94 -44.08 -9.62
C PRO A 772 -1.68 -43.17 -9.64
N ASP A 773 -0.47 -43.72 -9.63
CA ASP A 773 0.85 -43.06 -9.56
C ASP A 773 1.86 -43.96 -10.32
N ASP A 774 1.73 -44.00 -11.65
CA ASP A 774 2.30 -45.03 -12.57
C ASP A 774 3.82 -45.26 -12.41
N ASP A 775 4.58 -44.18 -12.22
CA ASP A 775 6.04 -44.23 -12.06
C ASP A 775 6.54 -44.06 -10.62
N GLY A 776 5.61 -43.89 -9.69
CA GLY A 776 5.85 -43.80 -8.26
C GLY A 776 6.65 -42.57 -7.84
N ASP A 777 6.68 -41.48 -8.60
CA ASP A 777 7.37 -40.23 -8.23
C ASP A 777 6.62 -39.44 -7.14
N GLY A 778 5.30 -39.62 -7.01
CA GLY A 778 4.45 -38.97 -6.01
C GLY A 778 3.56 -37.84 -6.53
N VAL A 779 3.57 -37.54 -7.82
CA VAL A 779 2.50 -36.86 -8.55
C VAL A 779 1.54 -37.93 -9.09
N PRO A 780 0.19 -37.80 -8.94
CA PRO A 780 -0.72 -38.84 -9.41
C PRO A 780 -1.03 -38.68 -10.90
N THR A 781 -0.92 -39.74 -11.71
CA THR A 781 -1.05 -39.79 -13.19
C THR A 781 -2.13 -38.89 -13.79
N LEU A 782 -3.30 -38.80 -13.14
CA LEU A 782 -4.41 -37.90 -13.49
C LEU A 782 -3.98 -36.43 -13.65
N THR A 783 -2.94 -36.02 -12.92
CA THR A 783 -2.37 -34.69 -12.80
C THR A 783 -1.41 -34.41 -13.94
N GLU A 784 -0.37 -35.24 -14.12
CA GLU A 784 0.60 -35.12 -15.23
C GLU A 784 -0.08 -35.25 -16.58
N ASN A 785 -1.01 -36.20 -16.74
CA ASN A 785 -1.79 -36.33 -17.97
C ASN A 785 -2.92 -35.26 -18.08
N ALA A 786 -3.06 -34.40 -17.07
CA ALA A 786 -4.03 -33.31 -16.94
C ALA A 786 -5.47 -33.74 -17.33
N GLY A 787 -5.93 -34.83 -16.73
CA GLY A 787 -7.30 -35.34 -16.77
C GLY A 787 -7.79 -35.78 -18.16
N LYS A 788 -6.93 -36.38 -18.98
CA LYS A 788 -7.26 -36.78 -20.36
C LYS A 788 -7.11 -38.30 -20.57
N THR A 789 -8.12 -38.88 -21.23
CA THR A 789 -8.16 -40.31 -21.64
C THR A 789 -7.22 -40.67 -22.79
N SER A 790 -6.07 -40.00 -22.90
CA SER A 790 -5.01 -40.17 -23.90
C SER A 790 -3.79 -39.34 -23.47
N PRO A 791 -2.56 -39.89 -23.48
CA PRO A 791 -1.35 -39.15 -23.13
C PRO A 791 -1.20 -37.84 -23.90
N SER A 792 -0.79 -36.80 -23.19
CA SER A 792 -0.93 -35.45 -23.70
C SER A 792 0.03 -34.39 -23.15
N LEU A 793 0.80 -34.69 -22.11
CA LEU A 793 1.92 -33.89 -21.64
C LEU A 793 3.22 -34.71 -21.80
N ASP A 794 4.29 -33.99 -22.11
CA ASP A 794 5.63 -34.43 -22.54
C ASP A 794 6.51 -33.18 -22.32
N SER A 795 6.87 -32.92 -21.07
CA SER A 795 7.33 -31.61 -20.57
C SER A 795 8.76 -31.31 -20.99
N ASP A 796 9.67 -32.27 -20.99
CA ASP A 796 11.03 -32.11 -21.47
C ASP A 796 11.21 -32.32 -23.01
N LYS A 797 10.34 -33.13 -23.65
CA LYS A 797 10.42 -33.63 -25.05
C LYS A 797 11.48 -34.70 -25.34
N ASP A 798 11.86 -35.51 -24.35
CA ASP A 798 12.59 -36.78 -24.49
C ASP A 798 11.76 -37.80 -25.29
N GLY A 799 10.46 -37.88 -24.99
CA GLY A 799 9.50 -38.81 -25.61
C GLY A 799 9.09 -40.01 -24.75
N VAL A 800 9.45 -40.03 -23.46
CA VAL A 800 8.56 -40.47 -22.38
C VAL A 800 7.42 -39.43 -22.24
N PHE A 801 6.36 -39.75 -21.49
CA PHE A 801 5.30 -38.81 -21.14
C PHE A 801 5.32 -38.63 -19.63
N ASP A 802 4.97 -37.44 -19.16
CA ASP A 802 5.14 -37.00 -17.77
C ASP A 802 4.79 -38.08 -16.72
N TYR A 803 3.59 -38.66 -16.81
CA TYR A 803 3.11 -39.76 -15.95
C TYR A 803 3.89 -41.10 -15.99
N LEU A 804 4.99 -41.17 -16.73
CA LEU A 804 5.91 -42.30 -16.84
C LEU A 804 7.38 -41.87 -16.65
N ASP A 805 7.66 -40.59 -16.35
CA ASP A 805 9.01 -40.05 -16.22
C ASP A 805 9.29 -39.43 -14.84
N THR A 806 10.08 -40.15 -14.06
CA THR A 806 10.42 -39.84 -12.65
C THR A 806 11.26 -38.56 -12.43
N ASP A 807 11.44 -37.76 -13.47
CA ASP A 807 12.30 -36.57 -13.66
C ASP A 807 11.65 -35.79 -14.82
N ASP A 808 10.44 -35.28 -14.54
CA ASP A 808 9.40 -34.81 -15.47
C ASP A 808 9.89 -33.65 -16.38
N ASP A 809 10.77 -32.85 -15.78
CA ASP A 809 11.50 -31.78 -16.39
C ASP A 809 12.81 -32.25 -17.09
N ASN A 810 13.56 -33.21 -16.53
CA ASN A 810 14.89 -33.65 -17.00
C ASN A 810 16.03 -32.65 -16.72
N ASP A 811 16.04 -32.05 -15.54
CA ASP A 811 17.15 -31.28 -14.96
C ASP A 811 18.10 -32.15 -14.11
N SER A 812 17.80 -33.45 -13.91
CA SER A 812 18.51 -34.39 -13.03
C SER A 812 18.14 -34.34 -11.54
N VAL A 813 17.05 -33.67 -11.18
CA VAL A 813 16.37 -33.77 -9.88
C VAL A 813 15.09 -34.58 -10.10
N PRO A 814 14.95 -35.77 -9.48
CA PRO A 814 13.70 -36.52 -9.60
C PRO A 814 12.56 -35.80 -8.88
N THR A 815 11.41 -35.64 -9.54
CA THR A 815 10.16 -34.98 -9.08
C THR A 815 9.87 -35.16 -7.58
N LYS A 816 10.11 -36.39 -7.10
CA LYS A 816 9.95 -36.81 -5.70
C LYS A 816 10.75 -35.99 -4.67
N LEU A 817 11.85 -35.36 -5.09
CA LEU A 817 12.77 -34.60 -4.24
C LEU A 817 12.47 -33.10 -4.19
N GLU A 818 11.73 -32.56 -5.17
CA GLU A 818 11.38 -31.14 -5.28
C GLU A 818 10.15 -30.75 -4.44
N ASN A 819 9.39 -31.74 -3.93
CA ASN A 819 8.43 -31.54 -2.83
C ASN A 819 9.16 -31.22 -1.51
N TYR A 820 9.79 -30.05 -1.46
CA TYR A 820 10.61 -29.57 -0.35
C TYR A 820 9.74 -29.13 0.84
N ASN A 821 8.52 -28.60 0.59
CA ASN A 821 7.65 -28.12 1.67
C ASN A 821 6.98 -29.27 2.46
N GLY A 822 6.91 -30.47 1.88
CA GLY A 822 6.28 -31.66 2.46
C GLY A 822 4.75 -31.75 2.24
N GLY A 823 4.27 -31.05 1.23
CA GLY A 823 2.89 -30.99 0.74
C GLY A 823 2.73 -31.87 -0.50
N THR A 824 2.49 -31.26 -1.66
CA THR A 824 2.36 -31.91 -2.96
C THR A 824 3.30 -31.23 -3.94
N ALA A 825 4.01 -31.94 -4.83
CA ALA A 825 4.96 -31.28 -5.75
C ALA A 825 4.31 -30.14 -6.59
N THR A 826 3.00 -30.25 -6.88
CA THR A 826 2.18 -29.20 -7.51
C THR A 826 1.94 -27.92 -6.68
N ASP A 827 2.39 -27.83 -5.42
CA ASP A 827 2.26 -26.63 -4.57
C ASP A 827 3.60 -25.98 -4.17
N ASP A 828 4.72 -26.53 -4.63
CA ASP A 828 6.04 -25.88 -4.63
C ASP A 828 6.24 -25.17 -6.00
N ASP A 829 6.55 -23.86 -5.92
CA ASP A 829 6.71 -22.87 -7.00
C ASP A 829 7.62 -21.77 -6.41
N THR A 830 8.92 -21.96 -6.55
CA THR A 830 9.95 -21.28 -5.78
C THR A 830 10.16 -19.84 -6.28
N ASP A 831 10.23 -19.59 -7.59
CA ASP A 831 10.41 -18.25 -8.15
C ASP A 831 9.09 -17.44 -8.31
N LYS A 832 7.92 -18.09 -8.42
CA LYS A 832 6.57 -17.53 -8.72
C LYS A 832 6.31 -17.09 -10.16
N ASP A 833 6.96 -17.74 -11.13
CA ASP A 833 6.63 -17.76 -12.56
C ASP A 833 5.22 -18.36 -12.78
N GLY A 834 4.91 -19.45 -12.06
CA GLY A 834 3.67 -20.21 -12.17
C GLY A 834 3.81 -21.58 -12.87
N LEU A 835 5.04 -22.02 -13.14
CA LEU A 835 5.41 -23.43 -13.23
C LEU A 835 5.73 -23.95 -11.80
N PRO A 836 5.28 -25.16 -11.42
CA PRO A 836 5.79 -25.83 -10.23
C PRO A 836 7.25 -26.24 -10.42
N ASP A 837 8.01 -26.37 -9.32
CA ASP A 837 9.45 -26.67 -9.35
C ASP A 837 9.76 -27.88 -10.26
N TYR A 838 9.04 -29.00 -10.09
CA TYR A 838 9.16 -30.23 -10.92
C TYR A 838 8.83 -30.12 -12.43
N LEU A 839 8.47 -28.94 -12.91
CA LEU A 839 8.23 -28.65 -14.33
C LEU A 839 9.02 -27.42 -14.82
N ASP A 840 9.97 -26.91 -14.02
CA ASP A 840 10.89 -25.84 -14.36
C ASP A 840 12.35 -26.32 -14.37
N LYS A 841 13.22 -25.55 -15.02
CA LYS A 841 14.65 -25.88 -15.25
C LYS A 841 15.63 -25.02 -14.46
N ASP A 842 15.09 -24.13 -13.65
CA ASP A 842 15.65 -22.91 -13.06
C ASP A 842 14.66 -22.56 -11.92
N ASP A 843 14.45 -23.52 -10.99
CA ASP A 843 13.33 -23.57 -10.04
C ASP A 843 13.17 -22.27 -9.22
N ASP A 844 14.29 -21.60 -8.95
CA ASP A 844 14.37 -20.37 -8.17
C ASP A 844 14.46 -19.07 -9.01
N GLY A 845 14.53 -19.23 -10.34
CA GLY A 845 14.55 -18.14 -11.32
C GLY A 845 15.78 -17.25 -11.17
N ASP A 846 16.94 -17.80 -10.79
CA ASP A 846 18.19 -17.08 -10.63
C ASP A 846 19.02 -16.92 -11.93
N LEU A 847 18.63 -17.61 -13.02
CA LEU A 847 19.28 -17.70 -14.34
C LEU A 847 20.35 -18.81 -14.48
N ILE A 848 20.57 -19.63 -13.46
CA ILE A 848 21.31 -20.90 -13.50
C ILE A 848 20.29 -22.02 -13.69
N GLN A 849 20.62 -23.04 -14.50
CA GLN A 849 19.79 -24.24 -14.52
C GLN A 849 20.17 -25.17 -13.38
N THR A 850 19.19 -25.70 -12.67
CA THR A 850 19.29 -26.59 -11.50
C THR A 850 20.40 -27.64 -11.60
N TRP A 851 20.55 -28.29 -12.76
CA TRP A 851 21.60 -29.29 -13.01
C TRP A 851 23.04 -28.78 -12.88
N TYR A 852 23.29 -27.48 -13.09
CA TYR A 852 24.61 -26.86 -12.99
C TYR A 852 25.02 -26.53 -11.54
N GLU A 853 24.07 -26.53 -10.61
CA GLU A 853 24.28 -26.17 -9.21
C GLU A 853 24.78 -27.33 -8.36
N ASN A 854 24.89 -28.53 -8.96
CA ASN A 854 25.70 -29.62 -8.43
C ASN A 854 27.21 -29.34 -8.58
N TYR A 855 27.70 -28.35 -7.84
CA TYR A 855 29.09 -27.88 -7.87
C TYR A 855 30.08 -28.95 -7.38
N ASN A 856 29.67 -29.82 -6.46
CA ASN A 856 30.52 -30.88 -5.92
C ASN A 856 30.66 -32.10 -6.87
N GLY A 857 29.76 -32.21 -7.85
CA GLY A 857 29.79 -33.22 -8.92
C GLY A 857 29.44 -34.63 -8.43
N ASN A 858 28.46 -34.75 -7.54
CA ASN A 858 27.91 -36.02 -7.07
C ASN A 858 26.75 -36.50 -7.99
N THR A 859 25.62 -36.95 -7.43
CA THR A 859 24.42 -37.36 -8.17
C THR A 859 23.13 -36.85 -7.49
N SER A 860 23.21 -35.68 -6.85
CA SER A 860 22.11 -34.99 -6.15
C SER A 860 22.42 -33.49 -6.12
N THR A 861 21.47 -32.62 -6.39
CA THR A 861 21.60 -31.16 -6.24
C THR A 861 21.55 -30.77 -4.74
N ASP A 862 22.34 -31.44 -3.89
CA ASP A 862 22.37 -31.24 -2.43
C ASP A 862 23.49 -30.32 -1.94
N ASP A 863 24.00 -29.45 -2.81
CA ASP A 863 24.87 -28.34 -2.38
C ASP A 863 24.03 -27.25 -1.69
N ASP A 864 24.61 -26.65 -0.66
CA ASP A 864 24.02 -25.71 0.30
C ASP A 864 25.18 -24.78 0.72
N THR A 865 25.27 -23.63 0.05
CA THR A 865 26.44 -22.75 0.02
C THR A 865 26.56 -21.93 1.30
N ASP A 866 25.46 -21.39 1.86
CA ASP A 866 25.48 -20.64 3.13
C ASP A 866 25.32 -21.50 4.42
N LYS A 867 24.71 -22.70 4.34
CA LYS A 867 24.31 -23.61 5.45
C LYS A 867 23.08 -23.20 6.27
N ASP A 868 22.08 -22.54 5.66
CA ASP A 868 20.75 -22.35 6.24
C ASP A 868 19.92 -23.64 6.25
N GLY A 869 20.15 -24.51 5.26
CA GLY A 869 19.52 -25.82 5.10
C GLY A 869 18.60 -25.96 3.88
N ARG A 870 18.43 -24.90 3.09
CA ARG A 870 17.91 -24.96 1.71
C ARG A 870 19.04 -25.33 0.73
N PRO A 871 18.78 -26.15 -0.30
CA PRO A 871 19.74 -26.36 -1.38
C PRO A 871 19.86 -25.12 -2.29
N ASP A 872 21.03 -24.94 -2.90
CA ASP A 872 21.37 -23.83 -3.81
C ASP A 872 20.29 -23.66 -4.91
N TYR A 873 19.90 -24.75 -5.59
CA TYR A 873 18.88 -24.73 -6.67
C TYR A 873 17.45 -24.32 -6.26
N LEU A 874 17.19 -24.18 -4.97
CA LEU A 874 15.94 -23.61 -4.47
C LEU A 874 16.17 -22.25 -3.83
N ASP A 875 17.40 -21.78 -3.59
CA ASP A 875 17.69 -20.58 -2.80
C ASP A 875 18.24 -19.38 -3.56
N THR A 876 17.31 -18.45 -3.82
CA THR A 876 17.50 -17.15 -4.51
C THR A 876 18.60 -16.20 -4.00
N ASP A 877 19.36 -16.56 -2.96
CA ASP A 877 20.43 -15.80 -2.27
C ASP A 877 21.46 -16.83 -1.73
N ASP A 878 22.12 -17.55 -2.66
CA ASP A 878 22.97 -18.77 -2.48
C ASP A 878 23.95 -18.71 -1.29
N ASP A 879 24.53 -17.54 -1.05
CA ASP A 879 25.52 -17.28 0.01
C ASP A 879 24.99 -16.40 1.15
N ASN A 880 23.72 -15.98 1.05
CA ASN A 880 22.94 -15.19 1.98
C ASN A 880 23.48 -13.74 2.13
N ASP A 881 24.25 -13.22 1.18
CA ASP A 881 24.84 -11.89 1.29
C ASP A 881 23.84 -10.71 1.19
N LYS A 882 22.58 -11.01 0.84
CA LYS A 882 21.44 -10.09 0.60
C LYS A 882 21.37 -9.53 -0.83
N LEU A 883 22.23 -9.92 -1.74
CA LEU A 883 21.94 -9.84 -3.16
C LEU A 883 21.23 -11.13 -3.58
N LEU A 884 20.24 -11.03 -4.46
CA LEU A 884 19.70 -12.24 -5.07
C LEU A 884 20.65 -12.69 -6.18
N THR A 885 20.93 -13.99 -6.27
CA THR A 885 21.93 -14.56 -7.20
C THR A 885 21.81 -13.99 -8.61
N LYS A 886 20.58 -13.90 -9.17
CA LYS A 886 20.28 -13.25 -10.48
C LYS A 886 20.87 -11.86 -10.73
N TYR A 887 21.18 -11.09 -9.68
CA TYR A 887 21.73 -9.73 -9.81
C TYR A 887 23.26 -9.69 -9.77
N GLU A 888 23.91 -10.78 -9.41
CA GLU A 888 25.37 -10.92 -9.28
C GLU A 888 26.03 -11.41 -10.57
N GLN A 889 25.22 -11.59 -11.62
CA GLN A 889 25.61 -12.03 -12.96
C GLN A 889 26.17 -13.47 -12.97
N PRO A 890 25.37 -14.48 -12.55
CA PRO A 890 25.76 -15.88 -12.52
C PRO A 890 25.94 -16.45 -13.93
N ASP A 891 25.09 -16.05 -14.87
CA ASP A 891 25.24 -16.29 -16.31
C ASP A 891 25.13 -14.95 -17.11
N PRO A 892 26.25 -14.27 -17.39
CA PRO A 892 26.27 -13.05 -18.19
C PRO A 892 25.87 -13.23 -19.67
N ASN A 893 25.75 -14.46 -20.17
CA ASN A 893 25.48 -14.74 -21.58
C ASN A 893 24.05 -15.25 -21.86
N GLY A 894 23.33 -15.73 -20.84
CA GLY A 894 21.92 -16.10 -20.88
C GLY A 894 21.66 -17.40 -21.63
N ASN A 895 22.45 -18.43 -21.35
CA ASN A 895 22.32 -19.80 -21.84
C ASN A 895 21.99 -20.84 -20.73
N GLY A 896 21.91 -20.43 -19.45
CA GLY A 896 21.63 -21.27 -18.29
C GLY A 896 22.85 -21.89 -17.62
N ASN A 897 24.06 -21.72 -18.17
CA ASN A 897 25.31 -22.31 -17.70
C ASN A 897 26.19 -21.25 -17.03
N PRO A 898 26.56 -21.39 -15.75
CA PRO A 898 27.37 -20.41 -15.04
C PRO A 898 28.87 -20.46 -15.39
N ASP A 899 29.26 -20.98 -16.56
CA ASP A 899 30.67 -21.15 -16.94
C ASP A 899 31.40 -19.84 -17.31
N ASP A 900 30.67 -18.74 -17.43
CA ASP A 900 31.20 -17.38 -17.54
C ASP A 900 30.69 -16.39 -16.47
N GLY A 901 30.19 -16.91 -15.34
CA GLY A 901 29.83 -16.14 -14.15
C GLY A 901 30.94 -15.19 -13.66
N ILE A 902 30.54 -14.11 -12.99
CA ILE A 902 31.48 -13.11 -12.50
C ILE A 902 32.26 -13.64 -11.28
N ASP A 903 33.57 -13.42 -11.32
CA ASP A 903 34.55 -13.65 -10.26
C ASP A 903 35.33 -12.33 -10.10
N SER A 904 34.92 -11.52 -9.12
CA SER A 904 35.37 -10.14 -8.94
C SER A 904 36.81 -10.04 -8.42
N ASP A 905 37.19 -10.81 -7.40
CA ASP A 905 38.53 -10.75 -6.79
C ASP A 905 39.60 -11.64 -7.50
N LYS A 906 39.18 -12.70 -8.22
CA LYS A 906 40.00 -13.78 -8.83
C LYS A 906 40.59 -14.83 -7.89
N ASP A 907 39.87 -15.17 -6.83
CA ASP A 907 40.10 -16.32 -5.96
C ASP A 907 39.71 -17.65 -6.67
N GLY A 908 38.63 -17.64 -7.46
CA GLY A 908 38.11 -18.79 -8.20
C GLY A 908 36.79 -19.36 -7.68
N ILE A 909 36.12 -18.67 -6.77
CA ILE A 909 34.68 -18.74 -6.51
C ILE A 909 34.00 -17.62 -7.35
N HIS A 910 32.74 -17.79 -7.71
CA HIS A 910 31.95 -16.73 -8.37
C HIS A 910 31.21 -15.91 -7.32
N ASN A 911 30.89 -14.65 -7.64
CA ASN A 911 30.30 -13.67 -6.73
C ASN A 911 29.12 -14.21 -5.91
N TYR A 912 28.13 -14.77 -6.60
CA TYR A 912 26.92 -15.38 -6.01
C TYR A 912 27.17 -16.56 -5.06
N ARG A 913 28.43 -16.94 -4.80
CA ARG A 913 28.83 -18.01 -3.88
C ARG A 913 29.97 -17.59 -2.96
N ASP A 914 30.34 -16.32 -2.95
CA ASP A 914 31.43 -15.76 -2.15
C ASP A 914 30.98 -14.52 -1.37
N ALA A 915 30.55 -14.76 -0.14
CA ALA A 915 29.99 -13.74 0.74
C ALA A 915 30.99 -12.64 1.21
N ASP A 916 32.13 -12.48 0.56
CA ASP A 916 33.24 -11.51 0.74
C ASP A 916 33.79 -11.16 -0.68
N ASP A 917 32.89 -10.64 -1.52
CA ASP A 917 32.94 -10.55 -3.00
C ASP A 917 34.21 -9.91 -3.62
N ASP A 918 34.90 -9.08 -2.84
CA ASP A 918 36.13 -8.37 -3.22
C ASP A 918 37.37 -8.83 -2.41
N ASN A 919 37.16 -9.71 -1.42
CA ASN A 919 38.13 -10.27 -0.48
C ASN A 919 38.83 -9.21 0.42
N ASP A 920 38.14 -8.11 0.75
CA ASP A 920 38.54 -7.09 1.72
C ASP A 920 38.64 -7.65 3.16
N SER A 921 37.91 -8.74 3.45
CA SER A 921 37.62 -9.28 4.80
C SER A 921 36.45 -8.63 5.54
N ILE A 922 35.54 -7.97 4.82
CA ILE A 922 34.21 -7.58 5.29
C ILE A 922 33.20 -8.30 4.40
N PRO A 923 32.32 -9.15 4.96
CA PRO A 923 31.35 -9.84 4.14
C PRO A 923 30.43 -8.86 3.40
N THR A 924 30.12 -9.11 2.13
CA THR A 924 29.30 -8.23 1.26
C THR A 924 28.08 -7.70 1.98
N ARG A 925 27.37 -8.56 2.71
CA ARG A 925 26.18 -8.21 3.50
C ARG A 925 26.36 -7.04 4.48
N ASP A 926 27.57 -6.78 4.97
CA ASP A 926 27.87 -5.68 5.89
C ASP A 926 28.32 -4.38 5.16
N GLU A 927 28.44 -4.40 3.84
CA GLU A 927 29.01 -3.33 2.99
C GLU A 927 27.96 -2.42 2.32
N GLN A 928 26.68 -2.64 2.64
CA GLN A 928 25.53 -1.95 2.04
C GLN A 928 25.35 -2.23 0.51
N PRO A 929 25.33 -3.52 0.10
CA PRO A 929 25.11 -3.91 -1.29
C PRO A 929 23.65 -3.66 -1.72
N ASP A 930 22.73 -3.65 -0.76
CA ASP A 930 21.34 -3.19 -0.94
C ASP A 930 20.93 -2.36 0.30
N LEU A 931 20.51 -1.11 0.06
CA LEU A 931 20.07 -0.19 1.12
C LEU A 931 18.59 -0.33 1.48
N ASN A 932 17.77 -0.78 0.53
CA ASN A 932 16.32 -0.81 0.61
C ASN A 932 15.74 -2.18 0.99
N ASN A 933 16.56 -3.24 0.93
CA ASN A 933 16.23 -4.62 1.29
C ASN A 933 15.21 -5.25 0.30
N ASP A 934 15.41 -5.05 -1.01
CA ASP A 934 14.71 -5.74 -2.11
C ASP A 934 15.58 -6.73 -2.89
N GLY A 935 16.82 -6.96 -2.45
CA GLY A 935 17.77 -7.91 -3.03
C GLY A 935 18.54 -7.38 -4.24
N ASN A 936 18.29 -6.13 -4.67
CA ASN A 936 18.81 -5.59 -5.92
C ASN A 936 19.93 -4.55 -5.68
N PRO A 937 21.14 -4.72 -6.24
CA PRO A 937 22.27 -3.81 -6.03
C PRO A 937 22.13 -2.45 -6.75
N ALA A 938 20.97 -2.14 -7.34
CA ALA A 938 20.71 -0.86 -8.01
C ALA A 938 20.78 0.37 -7.08
N ASP A 939 20.70 0.18 -5.76
CA ASP A 939 20.93 1.23 -4.76
C ASP A 939 22.13 0.99 -3.82
N ALA A 940 23.00 0.04 -4.17
CA ALA A 940 24.28 -0.18 -3.51
C ALA A 940 25.10 1.12 -3.43
N VAL A 941 25.89 1.22 -2.36
CA VAL A 941 26.69 2.42 -2.06
C VAL A 941 28.00 2.40 -2.83
N ASP A 942 28.33 3.51 -3.49
CA ASP A 942 29.68 3.88 -3.93
C ASP A 942 30.06 5.11 -3.09
N ALA A 943 30.83 4.91 -2.02
CA ALA A 943 31.14 5.95 -1.04
C ALA A 943 32.27 6.89 -1.49
N ASP A 944 33.18 6.38 -2.32
CA ASP A 944 34.40 7.05 -2.79
C ASP A 944 34.15 7.88 -4.09
N LEU A 945 33.14 7.46 -4.88
CA LEU A 945 32.71 7.97 -6.19
C LEU A 945 33.68 7.66 -7.34
N ASP A 946 34.24 6.44 -7.37
CA ASP A 946 35.10 5.96 -8.47
C ASP A 946 34.41 5.09 -9.53
N GLU A 947 33.10 4.86 -9.39
CA GLU A 947 32.25 4.02 -10.25
C GLU A 947 32.35 2.50 -10.00
N ILE A 948 32.99 2.08 -8.90
CA ILE A 948 32.89 0.73 -8.30
C ILE A 948 31.99 0.83 -7.05
N GLN A 949 31.11 -0.15 -6.82
CA GLN A 949 30.29 -0.19 -5.60
C GLN A 949 31.14 -0.69 -4.43
N ASP A 950 30.85 -0.25 -3.20
CA ASP A 950 31.64 -0.53 -1.99
C ASP A 950 31.90 -2.04 -1.82
N TYR A 951 30.89 -2.89 -2.05
CA TYR A 951 31.00 -4.35 -1.97
C TYR A 951 31.83 -5.03 -3.07
N LEU A 952 32.31 -4.25 -4.05
CA LEU A 952 33.19 -4.69 -5.15
C LEU A 952 34.53 -3.93 -5.14
N ASP A 953 34.80 -3.08 -4.13
CA ASP A 953 35.99 -2.21 -4.06
C ASP A 953 37.00 -2.63 -2.97
N PRO A 954 38.05 -3.40 -3.33
CA PRO A 954 39.06 -3.89 -2.37
C PRO A 954 40.04 -2.81 -1.88
N VAL A 955 39.68 -1.52 -1.97
CA VAL A 955 40.51 -0.36 -1.65
C VAL A 955 40.12 0.30 -0.31
N ILE A 956 39.46 -0.43 0.59
CA ILE A 956 39.26 -0.12 2.03
C ILE A 956 38.86 1.34 2.27
N ASN A 957 37.57 1.62 2.14
CA ASN A 957 37.00 2.88 2.59
C ASN A 957 37.27 3.09 4.10
N PRO A 958 38.03 4.12 4.51
CA PRO A 958 38.67 4.10 5.81
C PRO A 958 37.71 4.47 6.95
N TYR A 959 37.17 3.45 7.63
CA TYR A 959 36.25 3.60 8.76
C TYR A 959 36.92 3.60 10.15
N ILE A 960 36.14 4.01 11.16
CA ILE A 960 36.44 3.81 12.58
C ILE A 960 35.27 3.17 13.32
N ARG A 961 35.56 2.52 14.46
CA ARG A 961 34.55 2.02 15.39
C ARG A 961 34.67 2.68 16.77
N LEU A 962 33.55 3.12 17.34
CA LEU A 962 33.48 3.64 18.70
C LEU A 962 32.22 3.17 19.43
N SER A 963 32.28 3.08 20.75
CA SER A 963 31.09 2.85 21.58
C SER A 963 30.93 3.99 22.57
N LEU A 964 29.73 4.54 22.67
CA LEU A 964 29.46 5.73 23.48
C LEU A 964 28.46 5.44 24.59
N ARG A 965 28.68 6.05 25.75
CA ARG A 965 27.71 6.06 26.84
C ARG A 965 27.51 7.47 27.37
N VAL A 966 26.26 7.91 27.52
CA VAL A 966 25.90 9.25 28.00
C VAL A 966 24.59 9.19 28.79
N LEU A 967 24.37 10.12 29.72
CA LEU A 967 23.11 10.26 30.45
C LEU A 967 22.62 11.70 30.37
N LEU A 968 21.31 11.85 30.21
CA LEU A 968 20.62 13.13 30.17
C LEU A 968 20.03 13.46 31.55
N GLN A 969 20.14 14.71 31.97
CA GLN A 969 19.49 15.19 33.19
C GLN A 969 17.99 15.37 32.91
N GLY A 970 17.15 15.39 33.96
CA GLY A 970 15.70 15.46 33.83
C GLY A 970 15.10 14.06 33.78
N VAL A 971 15.39 13.30 32.73
CA VAL A 971 14.97 11.89 32.60
C VAL A 971 15.66 10.94 33.56
N TYR A 972 16.91 11.21 33.95
CA TYR A 972 17.66 10.26 34.77
C TYR A 972 17.13 10.14 36.20
N SER A 973 16.72 8.92 36.56
CA SER A 973 16.27 8.57 37.90
C SER A 973 17.41 7.92 38.71
N SER A 974 17.89 8.65 39.71
CA SER A 974 18.88 8.15 40.68
C SER A 974 18.41 6.97 41.54
N SER A 975 17.10 6.65 41.56
CA SER A 975 16.56 5.52 42.31
C SER A 975 16.57 4.20 41.52
N THR A 976 16.48 4.27 40.19
CA THR A 976 16.51 3.11 39.29
C THR A 976 17.86 2.97 38.57
N GLY A 977 18.64 4.04 38.47
CA GLY A 977 19.86 4.08 37.67
C GLY A 977 19.62 4.21 36.16
N LEU A 978 18.38 4.52 35.75
CA LEU A 978 17.94 4.56 34.36
C LEU A 978 17.29 5.90 34.03
N MET A 979 17.32 6.28 32.76
CA MET A 979 16.48 7.34 32.20
C MET A 979 15.05 6.84 31.96
N ALA A 980 14.10 7.76 31.77
CA ALA A 980 12.73 7.46 31.38
C ALA A 980 12.58 7.47 29.84
N ASP A 981 11.65 6.68 29.31
CA ASP A 981 11.36 6.51 27.87
C ASP A 981 9.98 7.09 27.48
N ASP A 982 9.54 8.15 28.15
CA ASP A 982 8.18 8.69 28.01
C ASP A 982 7.88 9.18 26.58
N LEU A 983 8.83 9.81 25.88
CA LEU A 983 8.66 10.22 24.48
C LEU A 983 8.35 9.06 23.53
N ARG A 984 9.05 7.94 23.67
CA ARG A 984 8.81 6.70 22.91
C ARG A 984 7.45 6.09 23.31
N ARG A 985 7.18 6.00 24.61
CA ARG A 985 5.94 5.43 25.18
C ARG A 985 4.68 6.24 24.82
N LEU A 986 4.82 7.53 24.54
CA LEU A 986 3.74 8.44 24.12
C LEU A 986 3.63 8.60 22.60
N GLY A 987 4.51 7.97 21.80
CA GLY A 987 4.50 8.09 20.34
C GLY A 987 5.00 9.43 19.82
N TYR A 988 5.77 10.19 20.61
CA TYR A 988 6.31 11.50 20.23
C TYR A 988 7.74 11.45 19.69
N LEU A 989 8.52 10.42 20.03
CA LEU A 989 9.86 10.26 19.47
C LEU A 989 9.79 10.05 17.95
N PRO A 990 10.44 10.90 17.11
CA PRO A 990 10.44 10.74 15.67
C PRO A 990 11.28 9.54 15.23
N LYS A 991 10.85 8.86 14.16
CA LYS A 991 11.61 7.75 13.54
C LYS A 991 12.76 8.21 12.63
N GLN A 992 12.77 9.47 12.19
CA GLN A 992 13.91 10.08 11.47
C GLN A 992 14.69 10.97 12.42
N GLN A 993 16.01 11.08 12.23
CA GLN A 993 16.86 11.95 13.04
C GLN A 993 16.38 13.42 12.98
N PRO A 994 16.34 14.15 14.11
CA PRO A 994 15.73 15.48 14.18
C PRO A 994 16.70 16.63 13.83
N TYR A 995 18.01 16.37 13.72
CA TYR A 995 19.07 17.37 13.61
C TYR A 995 19.25 17.94 12.19
N GLY A 996 18.71 17.30 11.15
CA GLY A 996 18.79 17.74 9.75
C GLY A 996 17.93 18.96 9.42
N SER A 997 16.61 18.80 9.52
CA SER A 997 15.63 19.80 9.11
C SER A 997 15.17 20.72 10.25
N LEU A 998 14.63 21.89 9.92
CA LEU A 998 13.91 22.74 10.87
C LEU A 998 12.59 22.09 11.32
N SER A 999 12.67 21.10 12.21
CA SER A 999 11.46 20.57 12.86
C SER A 999 10.86 21.64 13.79
N SER A 1000 9.53 21.77 13.76
CA SER A 1000 8.77 22.63 14.69
C SER A 1000 9.02 22.27 16.17
N SER A 1001 9.50 21.05 16.40
CA SER A 1001 10.03 20.52 17.65
C SER A 1001 11.12 21.38 18.30
N PHE A 1002 11.93 22.16 17.57
CA PHE A 1002 12.95 23.01 18.21
C PHE A 1002 12.41 24.33 18.79
N GLY A 1003 11.10 24.59 18.72
CA GLY A 1003 10.49 25.77 19.34
C GLY A 1003 10.80 27.11 18.66
N TYR A 1004 11.50 27.11 17.53
CA TYR A 1004 11.75 28.31 16.73
C TYR A 1004 10.50 28.73 15.96
N THR A 1005 10.07 29.98 16.15
CA THR A 1005 8.92 30.54 15.44
C THR A 1005 9.30 30.92 14.01
N ASN A 1006 8.72 30.22 13.02
CA ASN A 1006 8.54 30.60 11.60
C ASN A 1006 9.44 31.73 11.10
N SER A 1007 10.74 31.45 11.02
CA SER A 1007 11.74 32.27 10.35
C SER A 1007 12.23 31.50 9.14
N SER A 1008 11.91 31.97 7.94
CA SER A 1008 12.33 31.38 6.64
C SER A 1008 13.85 31.31 6.44
N ASN A 1009 14.63 31.90 7.35
CA ASN A 1009 16.08 32.00 7.28
C ASN A 1009 16.79 31.30 8.45
N ALA A 1010 16.09 30.43 9.21
CA ALA A 1010 16.74 29.64 10.25
C ALA A 1010 17.50 28.46 9.63
N VAL A 1011 18.73 28.22 10.08
CA VAL A 1011 19.48 26.99 9.77
C VAL A 1011 19.33 26.08 10.99
N SER A 1012 19.26 24.76 10.80
CA SER A 1012 19.36 23.83 11.94
C SER A 1012 20.61 24.19 12.74
N PRO A 1013 20.52 24.51 14.04
CA PRO A 1013 21.66 25.03 14.80
C PRO A 1013 22.74 23.95 15.02
N PHE A 1014 22.44 22.70 14.68
CA PHE A 1014 23.37 21.59 14.66
C PHE A 1014 24.09 21.43 13.31
N GLY A 1015 23.44 21.79 12.19
CA GLY A 1015 24.05 21.75 10.85
C GLY A 1015 24.43 20.35 10.36
N HIS A 1016 23.74 19.32 10.84
CA HIS A 1016 23.84 17.94 10.36
C HIS A 1016 22.93 17.76 9.14
N ILE A 1017 23.20 16.77 8.27
CA ILE A 1017 22.48 16.55 7.00
C ILE A 1017 22.19 15.06 6.70
N GLY A 1018 22.47 14.15 7.63
CA GLY A 1018 22.29 12.72 7.42
C GLY A 1018 20.82 12.29 7.38
N GLN A 1019 20.58 11.02 7.04
CA GLN A 1019 19.24 10.42 6.90
C GLN A 1019 18.98 9.31 7.93
N GLU A 1020 19.76 9.25 9.01
CA GLU A 1020 19.68 8.19 10.01
C GLU A 1020 18.26 8.03 10.55
N SER A 1021 17.79 6.78 10.56
CA SER A 1021 16.44 6.38 10.95
C SER A 1021 16.47 5.41 12.15
N LEU A 1022 15.36 5.33 12.86
CA LEU A 1022 15.14 4.45 14.00
C LEU A 1022 14.17 3.34 13.58
N SER A 1023 14.68 2.10 13.51
CA SER A 1023 13.91 0.94 13.08
C SER A 1023 12.75 0.61 14.03
N ASP A 1024 11.68 0.06 13.48
CA ASP A 1024 10.48 -0.31 14.25
C ASP A 1024 10.79 -1.37 15.31
N THR A 1025 11.67 -2.31 15.00
CA THR A 1025 12.21 -3.29 15.95
C THR A 1025 12.86 -2.62 17.16
N LEU A 1026 13.72 -1.61 16.94
CA LEU A 1026 14.38 -0.88 18.02
C LEU A 1026 13.42 0.06 18.76
N TYR A 1027 12.44 0.64 18.06
CA TYR A 1027 11.37 1.46 18.65
C TYR A 1027 10.47 0.65 19.60
N ALA A 1028 10.19 -0.61 19.25
CA ALA A 1028 9.38 -1.52 20.06
C ALA A 1028 10.05 -1.94 21.38
N VAL A 1029 11.39 -1.89 21.48
CA VAL A 1029 12.14 -2.33 22.67
C VAL A 1029 11.67 -1.62 23.95
N THR A 1030 11.43 -2.40 25.00
CA THR A 1030 11.01 -1.92 26.32
C THR A 1030 12.05 -2.25 27.42
N GLY A 1031 11.75 -1.97 28.69
CA GLY A 1031 12.63 -2.30 29.81
C GLY A 1031 13.84 -1.37 29.94
N ASN A 1032 15.03 -1.94 30.16
CA ASN A 1032 16.28 -1.20 30.39
C ASN A 1032 16.96 -0.71 29.11
N GLU A 1033 16.67 -1.36 27.99
CA GLU A 1033 17.26 -1.07 26.68
C GLU A 1033 16.35 -0.20 25.80
N ALA A 1034 15.17 0.20 26.30
CA ALA A 1034 14.24 1.04 25.55
C ALA A 1034 14.89 2.37 25.13
N VAL A 1035 14.48 2.88 23.98
CA VAL A 1035 14.94 4.17 23.46
C VAL A 1035 14.38 5.34 24.29
N VAL A 1036 15.24 6.32 24.56
CA VAL A 1036 14.92 7.58 25.23
C VAL A 1036 14.80 8.70 24.21
N ASP A 1037 15.84 8.89 23.40
CA ASP A 1037 15.93 10.02 22.47
C ASP A 1037 17.06 9.86 21.42
N TRP A 1038 17.09 10.77 20.46
CA TRP A 1038 18.19 10.96 19.51
C TRP A 1038 19.33 11.80 20.11
N ILE A 1039 20.59 11.44 19.85
CA ILE A 1039 21.78 12.25 20.13
C ILE A 1039 22.54 12.53 18.83
N LEU A 1040 23.37 13.58 18.83
CA LEU A 1040 24.31 13.87 17.74
C LEU A 1040 25.74 13.61 18.21
N ILE A 1041 26.47 12.78 17.47
CA ILE A 1041 27.90 12.53 17.67
C ILE A 1041 28.66 13.48 16.75
N GLU A 1042 29.69 14.14 17.26
CA GLU A 1042 30.63 14.90 16.43
C GLU A 1042 32.07 14.43 16.61
N LEU A 1043 32.81 14.39 15.50
CA LEU A 1043 34.27 14.29 15.52
C LEU A 1043 34.88 15.63 15.17
N ARG A 1044 35.88 16.06 15.95
CA ARG A 1044 36.57 17.33 15.74
C ARG A 1044 38.08 17.15 15.65
N GLU A 1045 38.72 18.03 14.87
CA GLU A 1045 40.13 17.93 14.53
C GLU A 1045 41.04 18.00 15.76
N ALA A 1046 41.98 17.06 15.92
CA ALA A 1046 42.91 17.05 17.06
C ALA A 1046 43.69 18.36 17.26
N THR A 1047 43.97 19.08 16.17
CA THR A 1047 44.67 20.38 16.17
C THR A 1047 43.75 21.58 16.35
N ASN A 1048 42.45 21.44 16.11
CA ASN A 1048 41.48 22.54 16.19
C ASN A 1048 40.10 22.05 16.69
N PRO A 1049 39.80 22.18 18.00
CA PRO A 1049 38.53 21.73 18.58
C PRO A 1049 37.29 22.57 18.18
N GLU A 1050 37.46 23.63 17.37
CA GLU A 1050 36.34 24.36 16.74
C GLU A 1050 36.01 23.81 15.34
N LYS A 1051 36.89 23.01 14.72
CA LYS A 1051 36.66 22.43 13.39
C LYS A 1051 36.06 21.04 13.51
N ARG A 1052 34.81 20.90 13.07
CA ARG A 1052 34.17 19.61 12.84
C ARG A 1052 34.80 18.89 11.64
N ILE A 1053 34.83 17.58 11.74
CA ILE A 1053 35.23 16.64 10.67
C ILE A 1053 34.00 15.91 10.15
N MET A 1054 33.15 15.42 11.05
CA MET A 1054 32.00 14.55 10.74
C MET A 1054 30.92 14.75 11.83
N THR A 1055 29.65 14.58 11.46
CA THR A 1055 28.51 14.44 12.38
C THR A 1055 27.69 13.20 12.04
N HIS A 1056 27.29 12.42 13.04
CA HIS A 1056 26.45 11.23 12.86
C HIS A 1056 25.37 11.21 13.95
N ALA A 1057 24.12 10.96 13.57
CA ALA A 1057 22.99 10.88 14.50
C ALA A 1057 22.79 9.44 14.99
N SER A 1058 22.60 9.27 16.29
CA SER A 1058 22.44 7.93 16.89
C SER A 1058 21.43 7.95 18.03
N VAL A 1059 21.05 6.78 18.52
CA VAL A 1059 19.92 6.61 19.42
C VAL A 1059 20.38 6.27 20.84
N LEU A 1060 19.80 6.93 21.84
CA LEU A 1060 20.15 6.78 23.25
C LEU A 1060 19.18 5.85 23.98
N ARG A 1061 19.69 4.80 24.62
CA ARG A 1061 18.91 3.87 25.47
C ARG A 1061 18.86 4.30 26.93
N ARG A 1062 17.85 3.83 27.66
CA ARG A 1062 17.61 4.17 29.08
C ARG A 1062 18.76 3.86 30.04
N ASN A 1063 19.55 2.84 29.74
CA ASN A 1063 20.77 2.47 30.48
C ASN A 1063 21.96 3.41 30.21
N GLY A 1064 21.80 4.43 29.36
CA GLY A 1064 22.83 5.37 28.92
C GLY A 1064 23.75 4.87 27.81
N GLN A 1065 23.43 3.74 27.17
CA GLN A 1065 24.15 3.25 25.98
C GLN A 1065 23.66 4.00 24.74
N VAL A 1066 24.59 4.51 23.94
CA VAL A 1066 24.30 4.93 22.56
C VAL A 1066 24.36 3.70 21.66
N VAL A 1067 23.42 3.61 20.73
CA VAL A 1067 23.35 2.60 19.69
C VAL A 1067 23.03 3.21 18.34
N ASP A 1068 23.37 2.50 17.26
CA ASP A 1068 22.89 2.80 15.93
C ASP A 1068 21.35 2.71 15.85
N GLY A 1069 20.74 3.49 14.95
CA GLY A 1069 19.29 3.61 14.78
C GLY A 1069 18.63 2.49 13.95
N LYS A 1070 19.28 2.01 12.88
CA LYS A 1070 18.74 0.92 12.01
C LYS A 1070 18.94 -0.43 12.71
N THR A 1071 20.19 -0.75 13.06
CA THR A 1071 20.64 -2.05 13.59
C THR A 1071 20.50 -2.20 15.11
N GLY A 1072 20.54 -1.10 15.87
CA GLY A 1072 20.64 -1.17 17.33
C GLY A 1072 22.01 -1.64 17.86
N SER A 1073 23.05 -1.67 17.01
CA SER A 1073 24.42 -2.01 17.40
C SER A 1073 24.98 -1.05 18.46
N LYS A 1074 25.81 -1.57 19.37
CA LYS A 1074 26.54 -0.77 20.38
C LYS A 1074 27.90 -0.27 19.88
N GLU A 1075 28.33 -0.79 18.74
CA GLU A 1075 29.50 -0.31 18.01
C GLU A 1075 28.97 0.62 16.92
N ILE A 1076 29.26 1.91 17.06
CA ILE A 1076 28.98 2.90 16.03
C ILE A 1076 30.15 2.82 15.05
N VAL A 1077 29.88 2.30 13.85
CA VAL A 1077 30.79 2.36 12.71
C VAL A 1077 30.61 3.71 12.04
N ILE A 1078 31.71 4.38 11.70
CA ILE A 1078 31.68 5.65 10.97
C ILE A 1078 32.66 5.54 9.82
N HIS A 1079 32.10 5.48 8.62
CA HIS A 1079 32.80 5.42 7.33
C HIS A 1079 33.41 6.81 7.00
N ASP A 1080 34.26 6.89 5.97
CA ASP A 1080 34.95 8.11 5.51
C ASP A 1080 35.86 8.84 6.52
N VAL A 1081 36.06 8.27 7.70
CA VAL A 1081 36.85 8.86 8.79
C VAL A 1081 38.14 8.08 9.00
N LYS A 1082 39.22 8.61 8.45
CA LYS A 1082 40.55 7.98 8.52
C LYS A 1082 40.97 7.68 9.98
N PRO A 1083 41.48 6.47 10.28
CA PRO A 1083 42.06 6.14 11.59
C PRO A 1083 43.05 7.21 12.06
N GLY A 1084 42.80 7.77 13.25
CA GLY A 1084 43.38 9.06 13.62
C GLY A 1084 43.05 9.49 15.04
N ASN A 1085 43.48 10.71 15.41
CA ASN A 1085 43.16 11.28 16.71
C ASN A 1085 42.07 12.35 16.55
N TYR A 1086 40.98 12.23 17.31
CA TYR A 1086 39.81 13.11 17.23
C TYR A 1086 39.34 13.50 18.62
N TYR A 1087 38.89 14.75 18.80
CA TYR A 1087 37.98 15.03 19.91
C TYR A 1087 36.62 14.42 19.56
N VAL A 1088 36.02 13.70 20.50
CA VAL A 1088 34.66 13.17 20.34
C VAL A 1088 33.73 14.00 21.20
N ALA A 1089 32.67 14.53 20.59
CA ALA A 1089 31.62 15.28 21.26
C ALA A 1089 30.26 14.61 21.10
N ILE A 1090 29.37 14.88 22.06
CA ILE A 1090 27.96 14.53 22.02
C ILE A 1090 27.16 15.80 22.28
N ASP A 1091 26.24 16.11 21.37
CA ASP A 1091 25.27 17.19 21.47
C ASP A 1091 23.83 16.65 21.45
N HIS A 1092 22.89 17.42 22.00
CA HIS A 1092 21.48 17.01 22.16
C HIS A 1092 20.55 18.24 22.19
N ARG A 1093 19.31 18.12 21.69
CA ARG A 1093 18.45 19.27 21.35
C ARG A 1093 18.12 20.28 22.47
N ASN A 1094 18.27 19.90 23.73
CA ASN A 1094 17.87 20.71 24.90
C ASN A 1094 18.88 20.63 26.06
N HIS A 1095 20.07 20.06 25.80
CA HIS A 1095 21.13 19.87 26.78
C HIS A 1095 22.42 20.51 26.30
N LEU A 1096 23.23 21.04 27.23
CA LEU A 1096 24.61 21.41 26.90
C LEU A 1096 25.42 20.15 26.58
N GLY A 1097 26.04 20.13 25.40
CA GLY A 1097 26.88 19.03 24.95
C GLY A 1097 28.15 18.83 25.79
N VAL A 1098 28.82 17.70 25.54
CA VAL A 1098 30.09 17.34 26.16
C VAL A 1098 31.09 16.90 25.11
N MET A 1099 32.39 17.14 25.36
CA MET A 1099 33.49 16.70 24.50
C MET A 1099 34.62 16.13 25.34
N THR A 1100 35.41 15.20 24.80
CA THR A 1100 36.62 14.67 25.46
C THR A 1100 37.63 15.78 25.78
N ALA A 1101 38.34 15.69 26.92
CA ALA A 1101 39.34 16.70 27.32
C ALA A 1101 40.58 16.76 26.41
N SER A 1102 40.78 15.75 25.59
CA SER A 1102 41.90 15.60 24.66
C SER A 1102 41.47 14.68 23.52
N PRO A 1103 42.17 14.71 22.36
CA PRO A 1103 41.89 13.80 21.27
C PRO A 1103 42.09 12.35 21.71
N ILE A 1104 41.19 11.47 21.26
CA ILE A 1104 41.22 10.03 21.43
C ILE A 1104 41.65 9.41 20.10
N ALA A 1105 42.49 8.37 20.15
CA ALA A 1105 42.84 7.60 18.96
C ALA A 1105 41.67 6.67 18.61
N LEU A 1106 41.19 6.75 17.37
CA LEU A 1106 40.11 5.94 16.81
C LEU A 1106 40.66 5.17 15.59
N SER A 1107 40.19 3.94 15.39
CA SER A 1107 40.52 3.05 14.27
C SER A 1107 39.38 2.07 14.08
N ALA A 1108 39.51 1.08 13.19
CA ALA A 1108 38.60 -0.06 13.07
C ALA A 1108 38.38 -0.88 14.36
N ILE A 1109 39.15 -0.63 15.45
CA ILE A 1109 38.96 -1.28 16.75
C ILE A 1109 38.09 -0.40 17.65
N THR A 1110 36.97 -0.94 18.08
CA THR A 1110 35.95 -0.25 18.89
C THR A 1110 36.52 0.39 20.14
N THR A 1111 36.48 1.73 20.19
CA THR A 1111 36.96 2.52 21.32
C THR A 1111 35.80 3.01 22.20
N LEU A 1112 35.74 2.55 23.45
CA LEU A 1112 34.72 2.96 24.43
C LEU A 1112 35.01 4.34 25.01
N ILE A 1113 34.04 5.25 24.90
CA ILE A 1113 34.05 6.59 25.51
C ILE A 1113 32.80 6.72 26.38
N ASP A 1114 32.99 6.64 27.69
CA ASP A 1114 31.90 6.65 28.68
C ASP A 1114 31.78 8.01 29.37
N PHE A 1115 30.85 8.84 28.91
CA PHE A 1115 30.49 10.12 29.52
C PHE A 1115 29.54 10.00 30.73
N THR A 1116 29.11 8.79 31.11
CA THR A 1116 28.25 8.56 32.29
C THR A 1116 29.03 8.53 33.60
N THR A 1117 30.37 8.44 33.55
CA THR A 1117 31.24 8.36 34.72
C THR A 1117 31.99 9.67 34.98
N PRO A 1118 31.98 10.21 36.21
CA PRO A 1118 32.76 11.40 36.61
C PRO A 1118 34.29 11.27 36.47
N LYS A 1119 34.79 10.09 36.08
CA LYS A 1119 36.22 9.84 35.80
C LYS A 1119 36.64 10.28 34.40
N THR A 1120 35.71 10.36 33.46
CA THR A 1120 36.01 10.74 32.08
C THR A 1120 36.34 12.22 32.03
N ALA A 1121 37.55 12.53 31.55
CA ALA A 1121 38.00 13.90 31.47
C ALA A 1121 37.29 14.61 30.32
N THR A 1122 36.54 15.66 30.63
CA THR A 1122 35.79 16.48 29.67
C THR A 1122 36.54 17.76 29.33
N TYR A 1123 36.33 18.28 28.12
CA TYR A 1123 36.81 19.60 27.73
C TYR A 1123 36.17 20.68 28.61
N GLY A 1124 36.88 21.78 28.87
CA GLY A 1124 36.40 22.85 29.75
C GLY A 1124 36.37 22.50 31.25
N LYS A 1125 35.42 23.07 31.99
CA LYS A 1125 35.22 22.84 33.44
C LYS A 1125 33.74 22.77 33.75
N HIS A 1126 33.34 21.79 34.56
CA HIS A 1126 31.93 21.54 34.90
C HIS A 1126 31.05 21.32 33.65
N ALA A 1127 31.61 20.76 32.58
CA ALA A 1127 30.90 20.43 31.33
C ALA A 1127 29.67 19.52 31.53
N GLN A 1128 29.63 18.81 32.65
CA GLN A 1128 28.58 17.87 33.02
C GLN A 1128 28.16 18.09 34.47
N LEU A 1129 26.91 17.72 34.79
CA LEU A 1129 26.45 17.53 36.16
C LEU A 1129 27.03 16.21 36.70
N ALA A 1130 28.14 16.32 37.43
CA ALA A 1130 28.85 15.17 38.01
C ALA A 1130 28.58 15.01 39.52
N SER A 1131 28.24 13.78 39.90
CA SER A 1131 28.19 13.30 41.30
C SER A 1131 29.48 12.52 41.65
N THR A 1132 29.48 11.71 42.71
CA THR A 1132 30.60 10.82 43.05
C THR A 1132 30.70 9.56 42.18
N SER A 1133 29.62 9.19 41.48
CA SER A 1133 29.52 7.92 40.74
C SER A 1133 28.91 8.03 39.35
N VAL A 1134 28.12 9.07 39.09
CA VAL A 1134 27.38 9.29 37.83
C VAL A 1134 27.57 10.74 37.35
N ALA A 1135 27.75 10.92 36.05
CA ALA A 1135 27.76 12.20 35.35
C ALA A 1135 26.65 12.23 34.29
N MET A 1136 26.08 13.41 34.05
CA MET A 1136 25.00 13.67 33.09
C MET A 1136 25.26 14.97 32.33
N LEU A 1137 24.71 15.12 31.12
CA LEU A 1137 24.64 16.41 30.44
C LEU A 1137 23.75 17.39 31.23
N TRP A 1138 23.99 18.69 31.10
CA TRP A 1138 23.18 19.71 31.76
C TRP A 1138 21.93 20.01 30.96
N ALA A 1139 20.75 19.81 31.54
CA ALA A 1139 19.48 20.11 30.87
C ALA A 1139 19.16 21.62 30.91
N GLY A 1140 18.68 22.17 29.79
CA GLY A 1140 18.02 23.48 29.73
C GLY A 1140 18.56 24.50 28.72
N ASP A 1141 19.40 24.11 27.76
CA ASP A 1141 19.75 24.94 26.60
C ASP A 1141 18.73 24.70 25.49
N VAL A 1142 17.55 25.32 25.62
CA VAL A 1142 16.38 25.02 24.77
C VAL A 1142 16.39 25.79 23.45
N ASN A 1143 17.33 26.72 23.30
CA ASN A 1143 17.50 27.59 22.14
C ASN A 1143 18.83 27.37 21.39
N ASN A 1144 19.59 26.34 21.80
CA ASN A 1144 20.93 25.99 21.31
C ASN A 1144 21.88 27.19 21.24
N SER A 1145 21.91 27.98 22.33
CA SER A 1145 22.83 29.10 22.49
C SER A 1145 24.21 28.68 23.02
N ASN A 1146 24.38 27.39 23.34
CA ASN A 1146 25.50 26.85 24.10
C ASN A 1146 25.60 27.50 25.51
N THR A 1147 24.48 27.97 26.05
CA THR A 1147 24.38 28.58 27.38
C THR A 1147 23.04 28.24 28.04
N ILE A 1148 22.99 28.27 29.38
CA ILE A 1148 21.73 28.21 30.13
C ILE A 1148 21.56 29.52 30.90
N ILE A 1149 20.51 30.26 30.56
CA ILE A 1149 20.21 31.60 31.07
C ILE A 1149 18.78 31.63 31.64
N THR A 1150 18.66 31.67 32.96
CA THR A 1150 17.34 31.76 33.63
C THR A 1150 16.85 33.18 33.89
N ASN A 1151 17.69 34.21 33.70
CA ASN A 1151 17.26 35.61 33.82
C ASN A 1151 18.18 36.56 33.03
N GLY A 1152 17.60 37.26 32.05
CA GLY A 1152 18.31 38.22 31.20
C GLY A 1152 17.89 38.16 29.73
N PRO A 1153 18.54 38.94 28.85
CA PRO A 1153 18.45 38.75 27.40
C PRO A 1153 18.91 37.34 27.00
N GLY A 1154 18.25 36.72 26.02
CA GLY A 1154 18.56 35.35 25.59
C GLY A 1154 18.09 34.25 26.56
N SER A 1155 17.24 34.56 27.54
CA SER A 1155 16.83 33.57 28.55
C SER A 1155 15.97 32.43 27.99
N ASP A 1156 16.41 31.20 28.24
CA ASP A 1156 15.74 29.94 27.94
C ASP A 1156 14.34 29.84 28.58
N LEU A 1157 14.17 30.38 29.80
CA LEU A 1157 12.85 30.46 30.44
C LEU A 1157 11.84 31.27 29.61
N ASN A 1158 12.30 32.30 28.89
CA ASN A 1158 11.41 33.09 28.02
C ASN A 1158 11.09 32.33 26.72
N VAL A 1159 11.92 31.40 26.29
CA VAL A 1159 11.64 30.52 25.13
C VAL A 1159 10.57 29.50 25.51
N VAL A 1160 10.74 28.79 26.64
CA VAL A 1160 9.70 27.90 27.21
C VAL A 1160 8.35 28.64 27.37
N LEU A 1161 8.36 29.85 27.93
CA LEU A 1161 7.16 30.67 28.05
C LEU A 1161 6.59 31.08 26.68
N GLY A 1162 7.45 31.52 25.76
CA GLY A 1162 7.07 31.99 24.44
C GLY A 1162 6.33 30.92 23.65
N SER A 1163 6.93 29.74 23.50
CA SER A 1163 6.36 28.59 22.78
C SER A 1163 5.01 28.17 23.37
N LEU A 1164 4.87 28.19 24.70
CA LEU A 1164 3.59 27.89 25.37
C LEU A 1164 2.51 28.93 25.10
N LEU A 1165 2.82 30.23 25.11
CA LEU A 1165 1.82 31.29 24.92
C LEU A 1165 1.35 31.45 23.47
N ILE A 1166 2.15 31.01 22.49
CA ILE A 1166 1.81 31.06 21.06
C ILE A 1166 1.29 29.73 20.51
N SER A 1167 1.30 28.66 21.31
CA SER A 1167 0.78 27.35 20.91
C SER A 1167 -0.67 27.47 20.42
N PRO A 1168 -1.03 27.02 19.19
CA PRO A 1168 -2.36 27.22 18.61
C PRO A 1168 -3.52 26.69 19.48
N ALA A 1169 -3.27 25.65 20.27
CA ALA A 1169 -4.24 25.05 21.17
C ALA A 1169 -4.35 25.80 22.53
N ASN A 1170 -3.43 26.69 22.88
CA ASN A 1170 -3.49 27.53 24.09
C ASN A 1170 -4.35 28.79 23.88
N ILE A 1171 -5.59 28.61 23.45
CA ILE A 1171 -6.55 29.67 23.10
C ILE A 1171 -6.78 30.67 24.26
N GLY A 1172 -6.58 30.22 25.51
CA GLY A 1172 -6.70 31.03 26.71
C GLY A 1172 -5.43 31.79 27.14
N VAL A 1173 -4.30 31.62 26.45
CA VAL A 1173 -3.00 32.23 26.78
C VAL A 1173 -2.58 31.90 28.23
N ASN A 1174 -2.78 30.64 28.62
CA ASN A 1174 -2.55 30.15 29.98
C ASN A 1174 -1.08 29.75 30.19
N THR A 1175 -0.43 30.29 31.22
CA THR A 1175 0.96 29.96 31.59
C THR A 1175 1.12 28.59 32.26
N SER A 1176 0.00 27.94 32.62
CA SER A 1176 -0.08 26.57 33.13
C SER A 1176 -0.68 25.61 32.09
N TYR A 1177 -0.66 25.99 30.81
CA TYR A 1177 -1.02 25.10 29.71
C TYR A 1177 -0.01 23.95 29.62
N LEU A 1178 -0.51 22.76 29.26
CA LEU A 1178 0.29 21.57 29.00
C LEU A 1178 0.46 21.49 27.49
N MET A 1179 1.70 21.57 26.99
CA MET A 1179 2.00 21.45 25.56
C MET A 1179 2.60 20.06 25.28
N PRO A 1180 1.78 19.07 24.89
CA PRO A 1180 2.26 17.73 24.62
C PRO A 1180 2.95 17.64 23.26
N GLY A 1181 4.04 16.89 23.19
CA GLY A 1181 4.76 16.59 21.95
C GLY A 1181 6.28 16.55 22.12
N TYR A 1182 6.98 16.31 21.02
CA TYR A 1182 8.44 16.31 20.96
C TYR A 1182 8.95 17.74 20.80
N PHE A 1183 9.41 18.36 21.89
CA PHE A 1183 9.91 19.73 21.88
C PHE A 1183 11.31 19.87 22.52
N SER A 1184 12.07 20.89 22.14
CA SER A 1184 13.30 21.32 22.83
C SER A 1184 13.00 21.98 24.18
N THR A 1185 11.77 22.50 24.35
CA THR A 1185 11.31 23.17 25.57
C THR A 1185 10.79 22.22 26.64
N ASP A 1186 10.52 20.96 26.29
CA ASP A 1186 10.41 19.85 27.23
C ASP A 1186 11.85 19.46 27.65
N ILE A 1187 12.22 19.80 28.88
CA ILE A 1187 13.59 19.65 29.41
C ILE A 1187 13.70 18.35 30.22
N ASN A 1188 12.57 17.83 30.71
CA ASN A 1188 12.53 16.61 31.51
C ASN A 1188 12.24 15.34 30.67
N LEU A 1189 11.88 15.52 29.39
CA LEU A 1189 11.48 14.54 28.37
C LEU A 1189 10.28 13.66 28.76
N ASP A 1190 9.35 14.18 29.58
CA ASP A 1190 8.10 13.50 29.93
C ASP A 1190 6.99 13.65 28.87
N GLY A 1191 7.30 14.33 27.76
CA GLY A 1191 6.43 14.56 26.62
C GLY A 1191 5.52 15.77 26.76
N VAL A 1192 5.68 16.57 27.82
CA VAL A 1192 4.81 17.73 28.11
C VAL A 1192 5.62 18.94 28.61
N THR A 1193 5.81 19.93 27.74
CA THR A 1193 6.33 21.23 28.18
C THR A 1193 5.31 21.95 29.07
N ILE A 1194 5.75 22.43 30.23
CA ILE A 1194 4.95 23.22 31.18
C ILE A 1194 5.80 24.32 31.87
N TYR A 1195 5.36 25.57 31.78
CA TYR A 1195 6.06 26.71 32.40
C TYR A 1195 5.80 26.85 33.91
N ALA A 1196 4.53 26.78 34.32
CA ALA A 1196 4.11 26.95 35.72
C ALA A 1196 3.14 25.84 36.17
N GLY A 1197 3.54 25.11 37.22
CA GLY A 1197 2.75 24.03 37.82
C GLY A 1197 3.64 23.01 38.52
N PRO A 1198 3.07 21.92 39.06
CA PRO A 1198 3.85 20.74 39.46
C PRO A 1198 4.64 20.18 38.24
N LYS A 1199 5.86 19.67 38.48
CA LYS A 1199 6.76 19.11 37.45
C LYS A 1199 7.20 20.04 36.30
N ASN A 1200 7.02 21.35 36.43
CA ASN A 1200 7.43 22.30 35.38
C ASN A 1200 8.94 22.27 35.03
N ASP A 1201 9.25 22.37 33.74
CA ASP A 1201 10.61 22.38 33.17
C ASP A 1201 11.49 23.49 33.74
N THR A 1202 10.85 24.63 34.01
CA THR A 1202 11.51 25.87 34.45
C THR A 1202 12.19 25.74 35.81
N ASN A 1203 11.68 24.87 36.69
CA ASN A 1203 12.30 24.64 38.01
C ASN A 1203 13.60 23.85 37.91
N LEU A 1204 13.74 22.93 36.96
CA LEU A 1204 14.97 22.16 36.73
C LEU A 1204 16.08 23.10 36.25
N MET A 1205 15.79 23.92 35.25
CA MET A 1205 16.71 24.92 34.70
C MET A 1205 17.14 25.97 35.74
N LEU A 1206 16.20 26.49 36.55
CA LEU A 1206 16.52 27.40 37.65
C LEU A 1206 17.36 26.72 38.73
N GLY A 1207 17.07 25.45 39.05
CA GLY A 1207 17.88 24.63 39.94
C GLY A 1207 19.33 24.49 39.44
N ASN A 1208 19.51 24.23 38.15
CA ASN A 1208 20.81 24.14 37.49
C ASN A 1208 21.60 25.44 37.65
N VAL A 1209 21.03 26.59 37.28
CA VAL A 1209 21.72 27.88 37.40
C VAL A 1209 22.10 28.20 38.84
N LEU A 1210 21.19 28.01 39.81
CA LEU A 1210 21.45 28.32 41.22
C LEU A 1210 22.47 27.40 41.87
N LEU A 1211 22.48 26.11 41.52
CA LEU A 1211 23.32 25.08 42.15
C LEU A 1211 24.58 24.73 41.35
N HIS A 1212 24.78 25.34 40.17
CA HIS A 1212 25.98 25.14 39.35
C HIS A 1212 27.26 25.37 40.18
N PRO A 1213 28.26 24.47 40.14
CA PRO A 1213 29.46 24.58 40.99
C PRO A 1213 30.25 25.90 40.83
N GLY A 1214 30.15 26.56 39.67
CA GLY A 1214 30.74 27.89 39.45
C GLY A 1214 29.94 29.04 40.08
N ASN A 1215 28.66 28.86 40.41
CA ASN A 1215 27.78 29.88 41.00
C ASN A 1215 27.90 29.91 42.53
N THR A 1216 29.08 30.26 43.04
CA THR A 1216 29.37 30.36 44.48
C THR A 1216 28.50 31.36 45.26
N THR A 1217 27.64 32.13 44.58
CA THR A 1217 26.76 33.16 45.16
C THR A 1217 25.26 32.81 45.10
N TYR A 1218 24.87 31.68 44.50
CA TYR A 1218 23.46 31.33 44.24
C TYR A 1218 22.69 32.44 43.50
N ASN A 1219 23.35 33.08 42.52
CA ASN A 1219 22.78 34.18 41.75
C ASN A 1219 21.96 33.65 40.58
N ALA A 1220 20.67 33.99 40.50
CA ALA A 1220 19.79 33.59 39.39
C ALA A 1220 20.15 34.20 38.03
N ASN A 1221 21.04 35.20 38.01
CA ASN A 1221 21.58 35.82 36.80
C ASN A 1221 22.94 35.21 36.40
N TYR A 1222 23.36 34.09 37.02
CA TYR A 1222 24.56 33.37 36.60
C TYR A 1222 24.27 32.67 35.26
N ILE A 1223 25.24 32.69 34.35
CA ILE A 1223 25.14 32.03 33.04
C ILE A 1223 25.99 30.76 33.12
N ILE A 1224 25.36 29.59 32.93
CA ILE A 1224 26.12 28.37 32.63
C ILE A 1224 26.52 28.49 31.16
N ASN A 1225 27.81 28.32 30.87
CA ASN A 1225 28.32 28.27 29.51
C ASN A 1225 28.64 26.80 29.23
N GLY A 1226 28.19 26.27 28.10
CA GLY A 1226 28.59 24.95 27.66
C GLY A 1226 30.09 24.89 27.38
N ALA A 1227 30.63 23.68 27.45
CA ALA A 1227 32.06 23.46 27.38
C ALA A 1227 32.55 23.17 25.96
N VAL A 1228 31.69 22.60 25.12
CA VAL A 1228 31.98 22.33 23.71
C VAL A 1228 32.10 23.68 22.97
N PRO A 1229 33.19 23.95 22.21
CA PRO A 1229 33.28 25.18 21.43
C PRO A 1229 32.18 25.25 20.37
N ALA A 1230 31.70 26.45 20.03
CA ALA A 1230 30.89 26.62 18.81
C ALA A 1230 31.73 26.21 17.58
N PHE A 1231 31.13 25.47 16.65
CA PHE A 1231 31.78 25.12 15.39
C PHE A 1231 31.91 26.35 14.46
N LYS A 1232 32.82 26.30 13.49
CA LYS A 1232 33.10 27.36 12.51
C LYS A 1232 33.24 26.82 11.10
#